data_AF-A0A1Q9C9H2-F1
#
_entry.id   AF-A0A1Q9C9H2-F1
#
_cell.length_a   1.000
_cell.length_b   1.000
_cell.length_c   1.000
_cell.angle_alpha   90.00
_cell.angle_beta   90.00
_cell.angle_gamma   90.00
#
_symmetry.space_group_name_H-M   'P 1'
#
loop_
_entity.id
_entity.type
_entity.pdbx_description
1 polymer ?
#
loop_
_entity_poly.entity_id
_entity_poly.type
_entity_poly.pdbx_seq_one_letter_code
_entity_poly.pdbx_strand_id
1 'polypeptide(L)'
;MHLWFIALAAADCFVAAAATDVTACAVTGSSVLQHRAHTSSAAQADPECRGASLLSRGTVGRGGLETASGIEYMHGSLSNLGFQASDVSLVCPSNYALLNDFHEGKVYQQCCPIGSLACAGCERYDPATDSCLQCAAGFRPFAPTSSGPGPASQQICQLCADVPWADAHGSSCAEFERSGICQLGRVHDVNLTVSQGLLAAEACCACGGGVRGASSFAYAALNVPCGKTNVDMLPLPRLDATYLTEKCMVHQLNLTMDGRTGKVFGELQSLEPQTIACQITATASRAPGSDAIIPEASASLQIRVVHFAYSGSALTFTHENQSFAPAFHGFWDHFELRCTPDLPWAQIDRLGTISQNGQPPIPRTAGCTVSAKGCLEGEWGNCTMVTRSTETVLVAANEPSELFLVSEASRKWVKVNEVSLVVGRSTTSYRLSSVLSSQQEAEIDPPVAYHVECGNGTRFEARRGVLTKDGVDVFHLTSSGQFAGEPAVELLRHCRALEPRCQLRLRCRAYGVLPFSKRLLRAEFVVWVIDDTCWTRGRPETEPKEISDFNKESSVSCRVFFVVSLAEAEFERSIGQEDFAPLIALSHQTWNVSDVSNANATSSSSAVAQCRALCRADKTCAAAGLDLAGNCYKAVHTVSTTSNLTSIHVKVTDCDPLKQCLMVAVPGEAYLSGQFCPVENRMQLPVYSMDGVTDDSTLYLHKFDHLSEAAPEQCGNPPEPQQWHA
;
A
#
# COMPACT_ATOMS: atom_id res chain seq x y z
N MET A 1 17.77 -52.97 -53.92
CA MET A 1 17.42 -52.65 -55.31
C MET A 1 17.89 -51.22 -55.58
N HIS A 2 18.76 -51.05 -56.59
CA HIS A 2 19.52 -49.85 -57.05
C HIS A 2 20.51 -49.25 -56.01
N LEU A 3 21.84 -49.49 -55.98
CA LEU A 3 22.97 -49.32 -56.93
C LEU A 3 23.07 -47.89 -57.53
N TRP A 4 24.19 -47.13 -57.61
CA TRP A 4 25.67 -47.22 -57.44
C TRP A 4 26.26 -45.76 -57.37
N PHE A 5 27.28 -45.38 -56.57
CA PHE A 5 28.77 -45.42 -56.70
C PHE A 5 29.50 -44.22 -57.41
N ILE A 6 30.72 -43.92 -56.91
CA ILE A 6 31.90 -43.15 -57.44
C ILE A 6 32.01 -41.66 -57.03
N ALA A 7 33.16 -41.00 -56.77
CA ALA A 7 34.49 -41.24 -56.16
C ALA A 7 35.34 -39.95 -56.34
N LEU A 8 36.35 -39.74 -55.46
CA LEU A 8 37.66 -39.07 -55.65
C LEU A 8 37.77 -37.58 -56.07
N ALA A 9 38.48 -36.78 -55.25
CA ALA A 9 39.81 -36.25 -55.59
C ALA A 9 40.49 -35.54 -54.40
N ALA A 10 41.78 -35.84 -54.22
CA ALA A 10 42.71 -35.24 -53.27
C ALA A 10 43.40 -33.99 -53.86
N ALA A 11 43.89 -33.09 -52.99
CA ALA A 11 44.97 -32.17 -53.31
C ALA A 11 45.78 -31.84 -52.04
N ASP A 12 47.01 -32.34 -52.01
CA ASP A 12 48.08 -31.94 -51.11
C ASP A 12 48.59 -30.53 -51.45
N CYS A 13 49.04 -29.78 -50.43
CA CYS A 13 50.13 -28.83 -50.57
C CYS A 13 50.92 -28.70 -49.25
N PHE A 14 52.20 -29.01 -49.36
CA PHE A 14 53.27 -28.99 -48.36
C PHE A 14 54.16 -27.79 -48.66
N VAL A 15 54.47 -26.89 -47.70
CA VAL A 15 55.70 -26.05 -47.62
C VAL A 15 55.80 -25.57 -46.16
N ALA A 16 56.61 -26.20 -45.31
CA ALA A 16 58.03 -25.94 -45.00
C ALA A 16 58.30 -24.77 -44.02
N ALA A 17 59.16 -25.09 -43.05
CA ALA A 17 59.51 -24.35 -41.85
C ALA A 17 60.52 -23.22 -42.08
N ALA A 18 60.54 -22.25 -41.16
CA ALA A 18 61.75 -21.51 -40.80
C ALA A 18 61.68 -21.05 -39.34
N ALA A 19 62.66 -21.48 -38.55
CA ALA A 19 62.97 -21.00 -37.21
C ALA A 19 63.64 -19.62 -37.25
N THR A 20 63.56 -18.84 -36.17
CA THR A 20 64.68 -18.00 -35.68
C THR A 20 64.46 -17.53 -34.26
N ASP A 21 65.59 -17.44 -33.57
CA ASP A 21 65.83 -17.28 -32.14
C ASP A 21 65.53 -15.90 -31.53
N VAL A 22 65.24 -15.98 -30.22
CA VAL A 22 65.73 -15.19 -29.08
C VAL A 22 66.61 -13.97 -29.37
N THR A 23 66.22 -12.80 -28.85
CA THR A 23 67.17 -11.88 -28.18
C THR A 23 66.46 -10.94 -27.19
N ALA A 24 66.92 -11.00 -25.94
CA ALA A 24 66.59 -10.05 -24.89
C ALA A 24 67.42 -8.77 -25.04
N CYS A 25 66.85 -7.62 -24.68
CA CYS A 25 67.59 -6.47 -24.16
C CYS A 25 66.67 -5.66 -23.23
N ALA A 26 66.98 -5.70 -21.94
CA ALA A 26 66.52 -4.74 -20.95
C ALA A 26 67.41 -3.50 -21.03
N VAL A 27 66.85 -2.28 -21.06
CA VAL A 27 67.50 -1.09 -20.49
C VAL A 27 66.44 -0.15 -19.90
N THR A 28 66.70 0.17 -18.64
CA THR A 28 66.17 1.19 -17.73
C THR A 28 66.10 2.61 -18.31
N GLY A 29 65.20 3.46 -17.79
CA GLY A 29 65.40 4.91 -17.94
C GLY A 29 64.19 5.76 -17.59
N SER A 30 64.08 6.12 -16.32
CA SER A 30 63.13 7.09 -15.78
C SER A 30 63.27 8.50 -16.37
N SER A 31 62.15 9.21 -16.32
CA SER A 31 62.00 10.58 -15.78
C SER A 31 61.70 11.76 -16.73
N VAL A 32 60.72 12.53 -16.25
CA VAL A 32 60.43 13.96 -16.46
C VAL A 32 59.70 14.35 -17.76
N LEU A 33 58.38 14.48 -17.66
CA LEU A 33 57.55 15.30 -18.55
C LEU A 33 56.98 16.48 -17.75
N GLN A 34 57.45 17.68 -18.09
CA GLN A 34 56.86 18.95 -17.68
C GLN A 34 56.88 19.87 -18.90
N HIS A 35 55.70 20.16 -19.45
CA HIS A 35 55.26 21.39 -20.16
C HIS A 35 54.03 21.04 -21.02
N ARG A 36 52.84 21.57 -20.71
CA ARG A 36 52.31 22.92 -21.01
C ARG A 36 51.81 23.01 -22.46
N ALA A 37 50.54 23.39 -22.53
CA ALA A 37 49.65 23.50 -23.68
C ALA A 37 50.21 24.27 -24.88
N HIS A 38 49.77 23.90 -26.09
CA HIS A 38 49.17 24.84 -27.03
C HIS A 38 48.31 24.15 -28.09
N THR A 39 47.28 24.89 -28.48
CA THR A 39 46.14 24.60 -29.35
C THR A 39 46.44 24.70 -30.85
N SER A 40 45.51 24.12 -31.61
CA SER A 40 44.99 24.49 -32.94
C SER A 40 45.69 24.07 -34.25
N SER A 41 44.97 23.21 -34.97
CA SER A 41 44.39 23.39 -36.32
C SER A 41 44.98 22.67 -37.54
N ALA A 42 44.04 21.99 -38.22
CA ALA A 42 43.83 21.83 -39.67
C ALA A 42 44.45 20.61 -40.42
N ALA A 43 43.58 19.60 -40.58
CA ALA A 43 43.15 18.96 -41.84
C ALA A 43 44.18 18.32 -42.80
N GLN A 44 44.05 16.99 -43.02
CA GLN A 44 43.66 16.40 -44.33
C GLN A 44 43.57 14.84 -44.31
N ALA A 45 42.48 14.33 -44.90
CA ALA A 45 42.28 13.08 -45.67
C ALA A 45 42.34 11.67 -45.02
N ASP A 46 41.15 11.07 -44.90
CA ASP A 46 40.63 9.69 -45.23
C ASP A 46 41.57 8.51 -45.59
N PRO A 47 41.15 7.20 -45.55
CA PRO A 47 39.78 6.66 -45.53
C PRO A 47 39.46 5.41 -44.63
N GLU A 48 38.14 5.17 -44.50
CA GLU A 48 37.39 3.90 -44.49
C GLU A 48 37.67 2.73 -43.52
N CYS A 49 36.67 2.45 -42.67
CA CYS A 49 35.97 1.15 -42.61
C CYS A 49 34.62 1.31 -41.87
N ARG A 50 33.51 1.43 -42.60
CA ARG A 50 32.14 1.36 -42.07
C ARG A 50 31.51 0.02 -42.45
N GLY A 51 31.05 -0.72 -41.43
CA GLY A 51 30.20 -1.90 -41.56
C GLY A 51 28.73 -1.52 -41.79
N ALA A 52 28.08 -2.30 -42.65
CA ALA A 52 26.78 -2.05 -43.25
C ALA A 52 25.59 -2.19 -42.28
N SER A 53 24.60 -1.31 -42.45
CA SER A 53 23.25 -1.43 -41.90
C SER A 53 22.29 -1.77 -43.04
N LEU A 54 21.60 -2.91 -42.93
CA LEU A 54 20.62 -3.39 -43.92
C LEU A 54 19.29 -2.65 -43.75
N LEU A 55 18.86 -2.01 -44.84
CA LEU A 55 17.55 -1.41 -45.04
C LEU A 55 16.52 -2.49 -45.39
N SER A 56 15.38 -2.50 -44.69
CA SER A 56 14.15 -3.15 -45.14
C SER A 56 13.22 -2.11 -45.79
N ARG A 57 12.62 -2.52 -46.90
CA ARG A 57 11.93 -1.71 -47.90
C ARG A 57 10.42 -1.83 -47.66
N GLY A 58 9.75 -0.74 -47.29
CA GLY A 58 8.30 -0.69 -47.12
C GLY A 58 7.57 -0.31 -48.41
N THR A 59 6.67 -1.19 -48.86
CA THR A 59 5.71 -0.95 -49.94
C THR A 59 4.45 -0.25 -49.43
N VAL A 60 4.00 0.76 -50.17
CA VAL A 60 2.79 1.55 -49.94
C VAL A 60 1.54 0.76 -50.37
N GLY A 61 0.55 0.64 -49.48
CA GLY A 61 -0.78 0.09 -49.73
C GLY A 61 -1.82 0.85 -48.91
N ARG A 62 -2.99 1.08 -49.53
CA ARG A 62 -3.92 2.18 -49.27
C ARG A 62 -5.21 1.66 -48.60
N GLY A 63 -5.63 2.30 -47.50
CA GLY A 63 -7.04 2.50 -47.13
C GLY A 63 -7.72 1.47 -46.22
N GLY A 64 -8.05 1.90 -44.99
CA GLY A 64 -9.01 1.27 -44.09
C GLY A 64 -9.15 2.11 -42.83
N LEU A 65 -10.32 2.74 -42.62
CA LEU A 65 -10.66 3.53 -41.43
C LEU A 65 -10.76 2.60 -40.21
N GLU A 66 -9.85 2.74 -39.24
CA GLU A 66 -10.03 2.27 -37.88
C GLU A 66 -9.57 3.35 -36.89
N THR A 67 -10.41 3.63 -35.91
CA THR A 67 -10.20 4.59 -34.82
C THR A 67 -9.09 4.08 -33.89
N ALA A 68 -7.88 4.62 -34.04
CA ALA A 68 -6.75 4.37 -33.16
C ALA A 68 -6.57 5.52 -32.16
N SER A 69 -6.67 5.21 -30.88
CA SER A 69 -6.09 5.97 -29.78
C SER A 69 -4.55 5.93 -29.91
N GLY A 70 -3.97 6.93 -30.58
CA GLY A 70 -2.52 7.11 -30.64
C GLY A 70 -2.02 7.73 -29.33
N ILE A 71 -1.27 6.95 -28.55
CA ILE A 71 -0.37 7.48 -27.51
C ILE A 71 1.00 7.65 -28.20
N GLU A 72 1.41 8.89 -28.42
CA GLU A 72 2.76 9.22 -28.87
C GLU A 72 3.75 9.02 -27.71
N TYR A 73 4.75 8.15 -27.92
CA TYR A 73 5.87 7.98 -27.00
C TYR A 73 6.84 9.16 -27.15
N MET A 74 6.89 10.05 -26.16
CA MET A 74 7.98 11.03 -26.06
C MET A 74 9.22 10.37 -25.44
N HIS A 75 10.24 10.12 -26.26
CA HIS A 75 11.59 9.86 -25.78
C HIS A 75 12.20 11.15 -25.20
N GLY A 76 12.05 11.36 -23.89
CA GLY A 76 12.71 12.43 -23.16
C GLY A 76 14.19 12.13 -22.92
N SER A 77 15.06 13.03 -23.35
CA SER A 77 16.50 13.03 -23.07
C SER A 77 16.77 13.18 -21.56
N LEU A 78 17.70 12.39 -21.03
CA LEU A 78 18.16 12.30 -19.62
C LEU A 78 18.81 13.58 -19.03
N SER A 79 18.50 14.78 -19.54
CA SER A 79 19.23 16.01 -19.22
C SER A 79 18.54 16.96 -18.23
N ASN A 80 17.43 16.58 -17.60
CA ASN A 80 16.89 17.29 -16.42
C ASN A 80 16.28 16.29 -15.43
N LEU A 81 16.84 16.19 -14.21
CA LEU A 81 16.37 15.39 -13.07
C LEU A 81 15.06 15.96 -12.47
N GLY A 82 14.09 16.24 -13.33
CA GLY A 82 12.78 16.77 -12.93
C GLY A 82 11.92 15.66 -12.34
N PHE A 83 11.35 15.92 -11.16
CA PHE A 83 10.22 15.17 -10.63
C PHE A 83 9.11 15.14 -11.68
N GLN A 84 8.84 13.97 -12.27
CA GLN A 84 7.69 13.79 -13.12
C GLN A 84 6.61 13.07 -12.32
N ALA A 85 5.47 13.76 -12.13
CA ALA A 85 4.24 13.06 -11.79
C ALA A 85 3.86 12.24 -13.02
N SER A 86 4.02 10.93 -12.95
CA SER A 86 3.80 10.05 -14.08
C SER A 86 3.05 8.80 -13.61
N ASP A 87 1.94 8.50 -14.30
CA ASP A 87 1.27 7.20 -14.18
C ASP A 87 2.09 6.09 -14.88
N VAL A 88 3.12 6.45 -15.65
CA VAL A 88 4.06 5.53 -16.30
C VAL A 88 5.22 5.22 -15.35
N SER A 89 5.44 3.92 -15.11
CA SER A 89 6.51 3.41 -14.26
C SER A 89 7.89 3.82 -14.79
N LEU A 90 8.63 4.61 -14.01
CA LEU A 90 10.03 4.96 -14.26
C LEU A 90 10.90 3.71 -14.08
N VAL A 91 11.63 3.33 -15.14
CA VAL A 91 12.60 2.24 -15.07
C VAL A 91 13.96 2.82 -14.67
N CYS A 92 14.43 2.45 -13.49
CA CYS A 92 15.75 2.86 -13.01
C CYS A 92 16.87 1.99 -13.58
N PRO A 93 18.06 2.55 -13.84
CA PRO A 93 19.25 1.74 -14.14
C PRO A 93 19.58 0.79 -12.99
N SER A 94 20.32 -0.29 -13.26
CA SER A 94 20.62 -1.36 -12.29
C SER A 94 21.34 -0.89 -11.01
N ASN A 95 22.00 0.26 -11.04
CA ASN A 95 22.67 0.89 -9.89
C ASN A 95 21.81 1.95 -9.18
N TYR A 96 20.52 2.05 -9.49
CA TYR A 96 19.55 2.96 -8.85
C TYR A 96 18.33 2.19 -8.34
N ALA A 97 17.85 2.58 -7.16
CA ALA A 97 16.58 2.15 -6.60
C ALA A 97 15.46 3.11 -7.05
N LEU A 98 14.31 2.56 -7.40
CA LEU A 98 13.10 3.34 -7.64
C LEU A 98 12.52 3.79 -6.30
N LEU A 99 12.41 5.10 -6.10
CA LEU A 99 11.66 5.72 -5.02
C LEU A 99 10.28 6.12 -5.54
N ASN A 100 9.25 5.91 -4.72
CA ASN A 100 7.89 6.34 -5.00
C ASN A 100 7.48 7.31 -3.89
N ASP A 101 7.22 8.55 -4.26
CA ASP A 101 6.75 9.61 -3.37
C ASP A 101 5.27 9.88 -3.63
N PHE A 102 4.45 9.63 -2.62
CA PHE A 102 3.00 9.73 -2.71
C PHE A 102 2.53 11.01 -2.01
N HIS A 103 2.26 12.05 -2.81
CA HIS A 103 1.69 13.29 -2.29
C HIS A 103 0.84 14.01 -3.34
N GLU A 104 -0.11 14.82 -2.86
CA GLU A 104 -1.03 15.60 -3.69
C GLU A 104 -1.86 14.76 -4.67
N GLY A 105 -2.10 13.51 -4.29
CA GLY A 105 -2.85 12.51 -5.03
C GLY A 105 -2.15 12.07 -6.31
N LYS A 106 -0.84 12.23 -6.38
CA LYS A 106 0.01 11.80 -7.49
C LYS A 106 1.16 10.95 -6.93
N VAL A 107 1.74 10.15 -7.82
CA VAL A 107 2.98 9.43 -7.54
C VAL A 107 4.09 10.12 -8.29
N TYR A 108 5.11 10.55 -7.57
CA TYR A 108 6.34 11.05 -8.13
C TYR A 108 7.38 9.93 -8.01
N GLN A 109 7.91 9.55 -9.16
CA GLN A 109 8.90 8.48 -9.22
C GLN A 109 10.28 9.07 -9.47
N GLN A 110 11.27 8.59 -8.71
CA GLN A 110 12.64 9.05 -8.81
C GLN A 110 13.61 7.89 -8.67
N CYS A 111 14.69 7.91 -9.45
CA CYS A 111 15.78 6.97 -9.28
C CYS A 111 16.80 7.51 -8.26
N CYS A 112 17.15 6.70 -7.27
CA CYS A 112 18.09 7.03 -6.22
C CYS A 112 19.30 6.08 -6.26
N PRO A 113 20.55 6.57 -6.27
CA PRO A 113 21.72 5.69 -6.38
C PRO A 113 21.76 4.63 -5.26
N ILE A 114 21.78 3.34 -5.60
CA ILE A 114 21.90 2.26 -4.59
C ILE A 114 23.28 2.31 -3.88
N GLY A 115 24.20 3.19 -4.30
CA GLY A 115 25.41 3.51 -3.53
C GLY A 115 25.20 4.48 -2.37
N SER A 116 24.18 5.35 -2.40
CA SER A 116 24.01 6.44 -1.42
C SER A 116 23.18 6.07 -0.20
N LEU A 117 23.71 6.18 1.02
CA LEU A 117 22.95 5.88 2.25
C LEU A 117 21.68 6.75 2.38
N ALA A 118 21.62 7.91 1.73
CA ALA A 118 20.42 8.73 1.69
C ALA A 118 19.26 8.07 0.92
N CYS A 119 19.49 7.05 0.09
CA CYS A 119 18.41 6.30 -0.56
C CYS A 119 17.76 5.26 0.35
N ALA A 120 18.39 4.88 1.46
CA ALA A 120 17.87 3.89 2.38
C ALA A 120 16.62 4.42 3.08
N GLY A 121 15.44 3.85 2.80
CA GLY A 121 14.19 4.29 3.43
C GLY A 121 13.75 5.69 3.01
N CYS A 122 14.29 6.20 1.89
CA CYS A 122 13.96 7.51 1.37
C CYS A 122 12.73 7.45 0.47
N GLU A 123 11.88 8.45 0.59
CA GLU A 123 10.75 8.67 -0.29
C GLU A 123 11.10 9.71 -1.36
N ARG A 124 11.76 10.80 -0.94
CA ARG A 124 12.18 11.89 -1.82
C ARG A 124 13.66 12.21 -1.67
N TYR A 125 14.42 12.07 -2.74
CA TYR A 125 15.88 12.21 -2.74
C TYR A 125 16.32 13.50 -3.45
N ASP A 126 17.31 14.17 -2.89
CA ASP A 126 17.99 15.29 -3.55
C ASP A 126 19.35 14.84 -4.08
N PRO A 127 19.50 14.69 -5.41
CA PRO A 127 20.76 14.28 -6.02
C PRO A 127 21.86 15.34 -5.90
N ALA A 128 21.52 16.62 -5.67
CA ALA A 128 22.51 17.70 -5.56
C ALA A 128 23.25 17.67 -4.22
N THR A 129 22.53 17.33 -3.14
CA THR A 129 23.07 17.26 -1.78
C THR A 129 23.34 15.82 -1.30
N ASP A 130 23.04 14.83 -2.14
CA ASP A 130 23.03 13.41 -1.80
C ASP A 130 22.22 13.13 -0.51
N SER A 131 21.09 13.81 -0.35
CA SER A 131 20.35 13.87 0.92
C SER A 131 18.91 13.41 0.72
N CYS A 132 18.35 12.74 1.72
CA CYS A 132 16.93 12.40 1.71
C CYS A 132 16.11 13.58 2.23
N LEU A 133 15.34 14.20 1.34
CA LEU A 133 14.43 15.30 1.67
C LEU A 133 13.24 14.83 2.50
N GLN A 134 12.76 13.60 2.24
CA GLN A 134 11.60 13.03 2.92
C GLN A 134 11.78 11.52 3.07
N CYS A 135 11.65 11.03 4.30
CA CYS A 135 11.72 9.61 4.59
C CYS A 135 10.39 8.93 4.33
N ALA A 136 10.45 7.69 3.81
CA ALA A 136 9.28 6.85 3.65
C ALA A 136 8.59 6.59 4.99
N ALA A 137 7.30 6.28 4.96
CA ALA A 137 6.54 5.96 6.15
C ALA A 137 7.22 4.86 7.01
N GLY A 138 7.30 5.08 8.33
CA GLY A 138 8.03 4.22 9.27
C GLY A 138 9.52 4.56 9.43
N PHE A 139 10.06 5.44 8.57
CA PHE A 139 11.40 5.99 8.71
C PHE A 139 11.34 7.44 9.23
N ARG A 140 12.39 7.85 9.95
CA ARG A 140 12.55 9.22 10.45
C ARG A 140 13.84 9.83 9.89
N PRO A 141 13.83 11.15 9.62
CA PRO A 141 15.03 11.84 9.16
C PRO A 141 16.07 11.85 10.26
N PHE A 142 17.30 11.48 9.91
CA PHE A 142 18.45 11.47 10.78
C PHE A 142 19.57 12.24 10.12
N ALA A 143 20.07 13.27 10.79
CA ALA A 143 21.30 13.95 10.41
C ALA A 143 22.44 13.37 11.27
N PRO A 144 23.44 12.68 10.68
CA PRO A 144 24.58 12.19 11.44
C PRO A 144 25.34 13.38 12.05
N THR A 145 25.79 13.23 13.30
CA THR A 145 26.62 14.23 13.96
C THR A 145 27.96 14.35 13.24
N SER A 146 28.52 15.56 13.20
CA SER A 146 29.72 15.96 12.43
C SER A 146 31.01 15.17 12.70
N SER A 147 30.98 14.19 13.60
CA SER A 147 32.08 13.26 13.87
C SER A 147 32.20 12.12 12.85
N GLY A 148 31.21 11.93 11.97
CA GLY A 148 31.25 10.92 10.90
C GLY A 148 31.88 11.44 9.60
N PRO A 149 32.53 10.58 8.78
CA PRO A 149 33.11 10.95 7.48
C PRO A 149 32.06 11.13 6.37
N GLY A 150 31.05 11.98 6.60
CA GLY A 150 30.05 12.40 5.61
C GLY A 150 29.82 13.90 5.70
N PRO A 151 29.25 14.54 4.66
CA PRO A 151 28.91 15.95 4.75
C PRO A 151 27.91 16.13 5.91
N ALA A 152 28.20 17.05 6.82
CA ALA A 152 27.39 17.30 8.02
C ALA A 152 25.93 17.72 7.73
N SER A 153 25.59 17.93 6.46
CA SER A 153 24.27 18.27 5.94
C SER A 153 23.51 17.09 5.32
N GLN A 154 24.09 15.89 5.24
CA GLN A 154 23.42 14.74 4.61
C GLN A 154 22.34 14.18 5.53
N GLN A 155 21.08 14.33 5.15
CA GLN A 155 19.95 13.72 5.82
C GLN A 155 19.77 12.29 5.29
N ILE A 156 19.74 11.32 6.18
CA ILE A 156 19.44 9.92 5.86
C ILE A 156 18.17 9.50 6.59
N CYS A 157 17.61 8.34 6.26
CA CYS A 157 16.40 7.85 6.89
C CYS A 157 16.69 6.62 7.74
N GLN A 158 16.29 6.68 9.00
CA GLN A 158 16.46 5.59 9.95
C GLN A 158 15.09 4.97 10.24
N LEU A 159 14.99 3.64 10.18
CA LEU A 159 13.76 2.95 10.55
C LEU A 159 13.52 3.11 12.05
N CYS A 160 12.31 3.51 12.40
CA CYS A 160 11.86 3.52 13.78
C CYS A 160 10.64 2.60 13.90
N ALA A 161 10.64 1.71 14.89
CA ALA A 161 9.44 0.98 15.26
C ALA A 161 8.79 1.76 16.39
N ASP A 162 7.77 2.55 16.07
CA ASP A 162 7.00 3.28 17.06
C ASP A 162 6.36 2.27 18.03
N VAL A 163 6.75 2.31 19.31
CA VAL A 163 6.10 1.53 20.36
C VAL A 163 5.22 2.46 21.15
N PRO A 164 3.99 2.06 21.52
CA PRO A 164 3.11 2.86 22.35
C PRO A 164 3.85 3.23 23.63
N TRP A 165 4.27 4.49 23.71
CA TRP A 165 5.07 5.00 24.80
C TRP A 165 4.44 6.29 25.30
N ALA A 166 4.37 6.42 26.63
CA ALA A 166 3.94 7.62 27.32
C ALA A 166 4.91 7.88 28.48
N ASP A 167 5.18 9.15 28.75
CA ASP A 167 6.01 9.55 29.87
C ASP A 167 5.28 9.36 31.21
N ALA A 168 5.94 9.71 32.33
CA ALA A 168 5.35 9.63 33.66
C ALA A 168 4.12 10.53 33.87
N HIS A 169 3.91 11.51 32.99
CA HIS A 169 2.75 12.41 32.97
C HIS A 169 1.65 11.93 32.03
N GLY A 170 1.85 10.80 31.34
CA GLY A 170 0.92 10.27 30.35
C GLY A 170 1.08 10.89 28.96
N SER A 171 2.08 11.74 28.75
CA SER A 171 2.30 12.38 27.46
C SER A 171 2.95 11.42 26.48
N SER A 172 2.22 11.16 25.39
CA SER A 172 2.69 10.31 24.30
C SER A 172 3.61 11.07 23.33
N CYS A 173 4.37 10.35 22.51
CA CYS A 173 5.22 11.01 21.51
C CYS A 173 4.45 11.81 20.46
N ALA A 174 3.19 11.43 20.18
CA ALA A 174 2.31 12.25 19.36
C ALA A 174 2.01 13.62 20.01
N GLU A 175 1.99 13.72 21.33
CA GLU A 175 1.86 15.00 22.04
C GLU A 175 3.13 15.84 21.99
N PHE A 176 4.31 15.22 22.11
CA PHE A 176 5.59 15.89 21.93
C PHE A 176 5.77 16.43 20.50
N GLU A 177 5.39 15.65 19.47
CA GLU A 177 5.36 16.12 18.08
C GLU A 177 4.37 17.28 17.90
N ARG A 178 3.14 17.15 18.44
CA ARG A 178 2.08 18.16 18.31
C ARG A 178 2.41 19.48 19.01
N SER A 179 3.16 19.43 20.11
CA SER A 179 3.60 20.61 20.86
C SER A 179 4.81 21.32 20.23
N GLY A 180 5.34 20.79 19.12
CA GLY A 180 6.50 21.38 18.43
C GLY A 180 7.83 21.15 19.14
N ILE A 181 7.86 20.28 20.17
CA ILE A 181 9.09 19.92 20.88
C ILE A 181 10.03 19.16 19.94
N CYS A 182 9.47 18.38 19.01
CA CYS A 182 10.24 17.62 18.02
C CYS A 182 10.36 18.35 16.68
N GLN A 183 11.58 18.60 16.23
CA GLN A 183 11.88 19.11 14.89
C GLN A 183 13.01 18.29 14.26
N LEU A 184 12.78 17.75 13.05
CA LEU A 184 13.76 16.95 12.28
C LEU A 184 14.39 15.80 13.08
N GLY A 185 13.59 15.09 13.87
CA GLY A 185 14.07 13.96 14.66
C GLY A 185 14.81 14.34 15.94
N ARG A 186 14.81 15.62 16.34
CA ARG A 186 15.53 16.15 17.50
C ARG A 186 14.64 17.03 18.36
N VAL A 187 15.00 17.17 19.63
CA VAL A 187 14.35 18.12 20.55
C VAL A 187 14.78 19.54 20.18
N HIS A 188 13.83 20.42 19.87
CA HIS A 188 14.12 21.82 19.53
C HIS A 188 14.19 22.72 20.77
N ASP A 189 13.55 22.33 21.89
CA ASP A 189 13.49 23.15 23.11
C ASP A 189 14.64 22.84 24.10
N VAL A 190 15.49 23.84 24.30
CA VAL A 190 16.72 23.77 25.12
C VAL A 190 16.46 23.95 26.63
N ASN A 191 15.23 24.32 27.02
CA ASN A 191 14.90 24.57 28.44
C ASN A 191 14.35 23.36 29.19
N LEU A 192 14.30 22.18 28.57
CA LEU A 192 13.99 20.93 29.26
C LEU A 192 15.17 20.55 30.16
N THR A 193 15.10 20.97 31.44
CA THR A 193 16.15 20.70 32.43
C THR A 193 16.33 19.20 32.62
N VAL A 194 17.50 18.69 32.21
CA VAL A 194 17.88 17.28 32.26
C VAL A 194 18.09 16.85 33.71
N SER A 195 17.09 16.23 34.34
CA SER A 195 17.31 15.42 35.53
C SER A 195 17.83 14.05 35.09
N GLN A 196 19.15 13.91 34.95
CA GLN A 196 19.93 12.67 34.77
C GLN A 196 19.20 11.50 34.07
N GLY A 197 19.13 11.55 32.73
CA GLY A 197 18.59 10.46 31.89
C GLY A 197 18.33 10.93 30.46
N LEU A 198 18.12 9.99 29.53
CA LEU A 198 17.54 10.29 28.21
C LEU A 198 16.18 10.95 28.43
N LEU A 199 15.97 12.15 27.90
CA LEU A 199 14.69 12.82 28.04
C LEU A 199 13.62 12.03 27.27
N ALA A 200 12.42 11.93 27.86
CA ALA A 200 11.18 11.53 27.19
C ALA A 200 11.08 12.10 25.77
N ALA A 201 11.28 13.41 25.68
CA ALA A 201 11.29 14.16 24.44
C ALA A 201 12.38 13.69 23.47
N GLU A 202 13.59 13.35 23.92
CA GLU A 202 14.66 12.87 23.03
C GLU A 202 14.31 11.51 22.41
N ALA A 203 13.76 10.58 23.21
CA ALA A 203 13.29 9.29 22.70
C ALA A 203 12.11 9.46 21.73
N CYS A 204 11.15 10.34 22.08
CA CYS A 204 10.01 10.68 21.24
C CYS A 204 10.40 11.34 19.93
N CYS A 205 11.31 12.31 19.96
CA CYS A 205 11.72 13.02 18.77
C CYS A 205 12.59 12.13 17.87
N ALA A 206 13.43 11.25 18.44
CA ALA A 206 14.28 10.37 17.65
C ALA A 206 13.48 9.28 16.91
N CYS A 207 12.54 8.61 17.58
CA CYS A 207 11.83 7.46 17.01
C CYS A 207 10.34 7.34 17.38
N GLY A 208 9.68 8.43 17.77
CA GLY A 208 8.28 8.38 18.21
C GLY A 208 8.10 7.66 19.54
N GLY A 209 9.14 7.49 20.35
CA GLY A 209 9.13 6.65 21.56
C GLY A 209 9.46 5.20 21.26
N GLY A 210 9.58 4.90 19.96
CA GLY A 210 10.04 3.65 19.41
C GLY A 210 11.41 3.20 19.87
N VAL A 211 11.58 1.88 20.05
CA VAL A 211 12.91 1.28 20.01
C VAL A 211 13.42 1.35 18.59
N ARG A 212 14.71 1.69 18.44
CA ARG A 212 15.44 1.49 17.18
C ARG A 212 15.47 -0.01 16.91
N GLY A 213 14.48 -0.49 16.15
CA GLY A 213 14.41 -1.88 15.73
C GLY A 213 15.46 -2.13 14.66
N ALA A 214 16.10 -3.29 14.72
CA ALA A 214 16.91 -3.76 13.62
C ALA A 214 16.00 -3.89 12.40
N SER A 215 16.29 -3.11 11.37
CA SER A 215 15.57 -3.25 10.11
C SER A 215 15.98 -4.57 9.49
N SER A 216 15.03 -5.42 9.12
CA SER A 216 15.35 -6.58 8.30
C SER A 216 15.94 -6.11 6.97
N PHE A 217 16.99 -6.77 6.51
CA PHE A 217 17.57 -6.57 5.19
C PHE A 217 17.89 -7.93 4.58
N ALA A 218 18.10 -7.96 3.27
CA ALA A 218 18.47 -9.17 2.54
C ALA A 218 19.51 -8.85 1.46
N TYR A 219 20.30 -9.85 1.08
CA TYR A 219 21.04 -9.84 -0.18
C TYR A 219 20.31 -10.68 -1.20
N ALA A 220 20.18 -10.19 -2.43
CA ALA A 220 19.72 -11.04 -3.52
C ALA A 220 20.74 -12.18 -3.73
N ALA A 221 20.29 -13.41 -3.91
CA ALA A 221 21.20 -14.49 -4.25
C ALA A 221 21.85 -14.21 -5.62
N LEU A 222 23.17 -14.27 -5.67
CA LEU A 222 23.93 -13.98 -6.88
C LEU A 222 24.51 -15.26 -7.47
N ASN A 223 24.16 -15.54 -8.73
CA ASN A 223 24.79 -16.58 -9.53
C ASN A 223 25.81 -15.90 -10.46
N VAL A 224 27.05 -16.34 -10.41
CA VAL A 224 28.17 -15.75 -11.16
C VAL A 224 28.80 -16.83 -12.05
N PRO A 225 29.06 -16.59 -13.34
CA PRO A 225 29.78 -17.56 -14.16
C PRO A 225 31.23 -17.73 -13.69
N CYS A 226 31.78 -18.93 -13.85
CA CYS A 226 33.22 -19.19 -13.71
C CYS A 226 34.01 -18.25 -14.63
N GLY A 227 35.20 -17.85 -14.18
CA GLY A 227 36.04 -16.88 -14.87
C GLY A 227 36.22 -15.60 -14.05
N LYS A 228 36.48 -14.50 -14.76
CA LYS A 228 36.68 -13.17 -14.17
C LYS A 228 35.38 -12.39 -14.24
N THR A 229 34.71 -12.24 -13.10
CA THR A 229 33.44 -11.49 -13.04
C THR A 229 33.47 -10.48 -11.91
N ASN A 230 33.09 -9.24 -12.20
CA ASN A 230 32.90 -8.22 -11.17
C ASN A 230 31.62 -8.50 -10.39
N VAL A 231 31.76 -8.68 -9.08
CA VAL A 231 30.66 -8.77 -8.14
C VAL A 231 30.43 -7.38 -7.55
N ASP A 232 29.17 -6.95 -7.53
CA ASP A 232 28.72 -5.74 -6.86
C ASP A 232 27.32 -5.99 -6.28
N MET A 233 27.25 -6.22 -4.96
CA MET A 233 26.02 -6.55 -4.25
C MET A 233 25.81 -5.61 -3.07
N LEU A 234 24.57 -5.19 -2.86
CA LEU A 234 24.17 -4.30 -1.77
C LEU A 234 23.01 -4.92 -0.99
N PRO A 235 22.93 -4.71 0.33
CA PRO A 235 21.79 -5.15 1.10
C PRO A 235 20.54 -4.33 0.74
N LEU A 236 19.37 -4.95 0.80
CA LEU A 236 18.08 -4.34 0.47
C LEU A 236 17.07 -4.57 1.62
N PRO A 237 16.52 -3.50 2.23
CA PRO A 237 17.01 -2.12 2.17
C PRO A 237 18.40 -2.00 2.82
N ARG A 238 19.14 -0.95 2.47
CA ARG A 238 20.37 -0.59 3.19
C ARG A 238 20.02 0.08 4.50
N LEU A 239 20.90 -0.06 5.48
CA LEU A 239 20.74 0.42 6.83
C LEU A 239 21.93 1.33 7.17
N ASP A 240 21.69 2.34 8.01
CA ASP A 240 22.78 3.07 8.67
C ASP A 240 23.34 2.23 9.82
N ALA A 241 24.09 1.21 9.47
CA ALA A 241 24.63 0.22 10.40
C ALA A 241 26.04 -0.17 9.99
N THR A 242 26.83 -0.64 10.96
CA THR A 242 28.06 -1.36 10.69
C THR A 242 27.72 -2.82 10.42
N TYR A 243 28.01 -3.27 9.22
CA TYR A 243 27.82 -4.63 8.79
C TYR A 243 29.06 -5.46 9.12
N LEU A 244 28.83 -6.54 9.85
CA LEU A 244 29.84 -7.47 10.30
C LEU A 244 29.51 -8.84 9.71
N THR A 245 30.55 -9.62 9.41
CA THR A 245 30.38 -11.00 8.99
C THR A 245 31.12 -11.89 9.96
N GLU A 246 30.45 -12.92 10.47
CA GLU A 246 31.15 -13.95 11.23
C GLU A 246 31.47 -15.12 10.29
N LYS A 247 32.76 -15.46 10.18
CA LYS A 247 33.25 -16.62 9.41
C LYS A 247 32.91 -16.58 7.91
N CYS A 248 32.65 -15.41 7.33
CA CYS A 248 32.42 -15.30 5.90
C CYS A 248 33.74 -15.33 5.12
N MET A 249 33.91 -16.33 4.26
CA MET A 249 35.11 -16.51 3.44
C MET A 249 35.07 -15.69 2.13
N VAL A 250 34.41 -14.52 2.10
CA VAL A 250 34.33 -13.66 0.90
C VAL A 250 35.72 -13.29 0.35
N HIS A 251 36.70 -13.10 1.23
CA HIS A 251 38.08 -12.81 0.84
C HIS A 251 38.76 -13.96 0.08
N GLN A 252 38.31 -15.21 0.23
CA GLN A 252 38.85 -16.34 -0.55
C GLN A 252 38.49 -16.25 -2.04
N LEU A 253 37.47 -15.46 -2.39
CA LEU A 253 37.06 -15.19 -3.76
C LEU A 253 37.58 -13.87 -4.32
N ASN A 254 38.57 -13.25 -3.66
CA ASN A 254 38.99 -11.87 -3.95
C ASN A 254 37.84 -10.84 -3.82
N LEU A 255 36.82 -11.14 -3.03
CA LEU A 255 35.76 -10.20 -2.70
C LEU A 255 36.07 -9.49 -1.39
N THR A 256 35.61 -8.24 -1.29
CA THR A 256 35.71 -7.40 -0.11
C THR A 256 34.31 -6.95 0.28
N MET A 257 34.09 -6.81 1.57
CA MET A 257 32.86 -6.21 2.08
C MET A 257 33.17 -4.88 2.75
N ASP A 258 32.46 -3.83 2.35
CA ASP A 258 32.48 -2.56 3.04
C ASP A 258 31.58 -2.64 4.27
N GLY A 259 32.19 -2.65 5.45
CA GLY A 259 31.47 -2.71 6.72
C GLY A 259 30.55 -1.52 6.98
N ARG A 260 30.67 -0.39 6.27
CA ARG A 260 29.76 0.76 6.44
C ARG A 260 28.50 0.66 5.58
N THR A 261 28.65 0.22 4.33
CA THR A 261 27.53 0.17 3.38
C THR A 261 26.91 -1.22 3.26
N GLY A 262 27.59 -2.23 3.80
CA GLY A 262 27.28 -3.64 3.58
C GLY A 262 27.56 -4.08 2.14
N LYS A 263 28.18 -3.24 1.30
CA LYS A 263 28.48 -3.56 -0.09
C LYS A 263 29.48 -4.69 -0.16
N VAL A 264 29.15 -5.76 -0.89
CA VAL A 264 30.09 -6.84 -1.21
C VAL A 264 30.53 -6.64 -2.66
N PHE A 265 31.82 -6.38 -2.88
CA PHE A 265 32.36 -6.07 -4.19
C PHE A 265 33.76 -6.63 -4.43
N GLY A 266 34.12 -6.84 -5.68
CA GLY A 266 35.44 -7.32 -6.08
C GLY A 266 35.41 -8.04 -7.43
N GLU A 267 36.58 -8.46 -7.92
CA GLU A 267 36.68 -9.31 -9.10
C GLU A 267 36.79 -10.76 -8.64
N LEU A 268 35.72 -11.52 -8.82
CA LEU A 268 35.71 -12.95 -8.54
C LEU A 268 36.53 -13.65 -9.62
N GLN A 269 37.54 -14.43 -9.19
CA GLN A 269 38.35 -15.26 -10.05
C GLN A 269 38.24 -16.71 -9.59
N SER A 270 37.35 -17.46 -10.23
CA SER A 270 37.17 -18.88 -9.92
C SER A 270 37.02 -19.68 -11.20
N LEU A 271 37.87 -20.68 -11.38
CA LEU A 271 37.77 -21.62 -12.50
C LEU A 271 36.77 -22.75 -12.20
N GLU A 272 36.59 -23.07 -10.92
CA GLU A 272 35.70 -24.13 -10.46
C GLU A 272 34.42 -23.58 -9.84
N PRO A 273 33.28 -24.29 -9.99
CA PRO A 273 32.06 -23.96 -9.30
C PRO A 273 32.22 -24.09 -7.78
N GLN A 274 31.67 -23.13 -7.05
CA GLN A 274 31.67 -23.12 -5.59
C GLN A 274 30.54 -22.25 -5.08
N THR A 275 30.00 -22.57 -3.91
CA THR A 275 28.97 -21.77 -3.25
C THR A 275 29.50 -21.23 -1.94
N ILE A 276 29.41 -19.91 -1.76
CA ILE A 276 29.64 -19.26 -0.48
C ILE A 276 28.30 -18.80 0.07
N ALA A 277 28.02 -19.24 1.29
CA ALA A 277 26.89 -18.77 2.08
C ALA A 277 27.41 -18.32 3.44
N CYS A 278 27.02 -17.13 3.88
CA CYS A 278 27.37 -16.63 5.20
C CYS A 278 26.29 -15.71 5.76
N GLN A 279 26.26 -15.54 7.07
CA GLN A 279 25.37 -14.59 7.73
C GLN A 279 26.10 -13.25 7.90
N ILE A 280 25.44 -12.18 7.50
CA ILE A 280 25.87 -10.80 7.68
C ILE A 280 24.98 -10.16 8.72
N THR A 281 25.59 -9.61 9.76
CA THR A 281 24.89 -8.94 10.85
C THR A 281 25.06 -7.44 10.72
N ALA A 282 23.96 -6.69 10.68
CA ALA A 282 23.97 -5.24 10.77
C ALA A 282 23.85 -4.83 12.24
N THR A 283 24.92 -4.22 12.76
CA THR A 283 24.97 -3.63 14.10
C THR A 283 24.79 -2.13 13.96
N ALA A 284 23.71 -1.57 14.52
CA ALA A 284 23.55 -0.13 14.52
C ALA A 284 24.71 0.53 15.29
N SER A 285 25.23 1.62 14.76
CA SER A 285 26.32 2.39 15.38
C SER A 285 25.93 2.71 16.83
N ARG A 286 26.67 2.17 17.80
CA ARG A 286 26.43 2.43 19.22
C ARG A 286 26.46 3.94 19.43
N ALA A 287 25.34 4.52 19.88
CA ALA A 287 25.35 5.94 20.21
C ALA A 287 26.41 6.14 21.32
N PRO A 288 27.36 7.07 21.14
CA PRO A 288 28.41 7.29 22.12
C PRO A 288 27.77 7.63 23.48
N GLY A 289 27.94 6.75 24.46
CA GLY A 289 27.38 6.90 25.82
C GLY A 289 26.12 6.09 26.15
N SER A 290 25.58 5.29 25.22
CA SER A 290 24.46 4.38 25.53
C SER A 290 24.91 2.92 25.63
N ASP A 291 24.65 2.28 26.76
CA ASP A 291 24.78 0.82 26.95
C ASP A 291 23.57 0.02 26.45
N ALA A 292 22.62 0.70 25.80
CA ALA A 292 21.48 0.04 25.19
C ALA A 292 21.96 -0.86 24.04
N ILE A 293 21.79 -2.17 24.22
CA ILE A 293 21.98 -3.18 23.18
C ILE A 293 20.88 -2.94 22.14
N ILE A 294 21.25 -2.38 20.98
CA ILE A 294 20.33 -2.25 19.85
C ILE A 294 20.17 -3.66 19.24
N PRO A 295 18.95 -4.11 18.93
CA PRO A 295 18.75 -5.40 18.29
C PRO A 295 19.56 -5.48 16.99
N GLU A 296 20.20 -6.63 16.78
CA GLU A 296 20.96 -6.94 15.58
C GLU A 296 20.02 -7.51 14.50
N ALA A 297 20.21 -7.10 13.25
CA ALA A 297 19.55 -7.74 12.11
C ALA A 297 20.56 -8.62 11.41
N SER A 298 20.19 -9.84 11.05
CA SER A 298 21.03 -10.74 10.27
C SER A 298 20.40 -11.07 8.92
N ALA A 299 21.22 -11.12 7.88
CA ALA A 299 20.82 -11.51 6.53
C ALA A 299 21.78 -12.55 5.96
N SER A 300 21.26 -13.51 5.20
CA SER A 300 22.11 -14.47 4.49
C SER A 300 22.64 -13.85 3.20
N LEU A 301 23.96 -13.83 3.03
CA LEU A 301 24.63 -13.63 1.74
C LEU A 301 24.81 -14.99 1.09
N GLN A 302 24.41 -15.12 -0.18
CA GLN A 302 24.66 -16.33 -0.97
C GLN A 302 25.20 -15.97 -2.35
N ILE A 303 26.43 -16.39 -2.63
CA ILE A 303 27.11 -16.24 -3.93
C ILE A 303 27.41 -17.64 -4.45
N ARG A 304 26.87 -17.98 -5.62
CA ARG A 304 27.12 -19.26 -6.31
C ARG A 304 27.95 -19.00 -7.56
N VAL A 305 29.17 -19.50 -7.59
CA VAL A 305 29.97 -19.60 -8.79
C VAL A 305 29.55 -20.87 -9.53
N VAL A 306 29.09 -20.71 -10.76
CA VAL A 306 28.58 -21.79 -11.62
C VAL A 306 29.20 -21.65 -13.00
N HIS A 307 29.17 -22.68 -13.85
CA HIS A 307 29.79 -22.57 -15.17
C HIS A 307 29.13 -21.54 -16.09
N PHE A 308 27.82 -21.36 -15.95
CA PHE A 308 27.04 -20.32 -16.60
C PHE A 308 25.91 -19.89 -15.66
N ALA A 309 25.53 -18.62 -15.72
CA ALA A 309 24.52 -18.03 -14.85
C ALA A 309 23.60 -17.10 -15.64
N TYR A 310 22.36 -16.93 -15.20
CA TYR A 310 21.50 -15.86 -15.69
C TYR A 310 21.65 -14.62 -14.81
N SER A 311 21.08 -13.50 -15.24
CA SER A 311 21.15 -12.21 -14.53
C SER A 311 20.61 -12.24 -13.09
N GLY A 312 19.86 -13.27 -12.70
CA GLY A 312 19.39 -13.49 -11.34
C GLY A 312 19.10 -14.97 -11.06
N SER A 313 18.96 -15.31 -9.78
CA SER A 313 18.52 -16.64 -9.35
C SER A 313 17.03 -16.88 -9.58
N ALA A 314 16.25 -15.80 -9.77
CA ALA A 314 14.86 -15.83 -10.19
C ALA A 314 14.71 -14.98 -11.45
N LEU A 315 14.17 -15.57 -12.51
CA LEU A 315 13.90 -14.89 -13.78
C LEU A 315 12.40 -14.64 -13.86
N THR A 316 12.05 -13.36 -13.79
CA THR A 316 10.65 -12.95 -13.76
C THR A 316 10.21 -12.40 -15.12
N PHE A 317 9.26 -13.08 -15.74
CA PHE A 317 8.65 -12.69 -16.99
C PHE A 317 7.43 -11.82 -16.69
N THR A 318 7.56 -10.51 -16.92
CA THR A 318 6.47 -9.54 -16.74
C THR A 318 5.72 -9.25 -18.04
N HIS A 319 6.27 -9.65 -19.20
CA HIS A 319 5.69 -9.41 -20.53
C HIS A 319 5.94 -10.61 -21.47
N GLU A 320 5.02 -10.84 -22.42
CA GLU A 320 4.95 -12.03 -23.29
C GLU A 320 6.16 -12.26 -24.23
N ASN A 321 7.08 -11.31 -24.33
CA ASN A 321 8.27 -11.41 -25.19
C ASN A 321 9.58 -11.20 -24.42
N GLN A 322 9.53 -11.23 -23.09
CA GLN A 322 10.72 -11.12 -22.29
C GLN A 322 11.58 -12.39 -22.42
N SER A 323 12.89 -12.19 -22.52
CA SER A 323 13.85 -13.27 -22.60
C SER A 323 15.09 -12.98 -21.77
N PHE A 324 15.76 -14.05 -21.33
CA PHE A 324 16.94 -13.97 -20.49
C PHE A 324 18.06 -14.79 -21.13
N ALA A 325 19.12 -14.12 -21.53
CA ALA A 325 20.33 -14.79 -22.02
C ALA A 325 21.24 -15.15 -20.84
N PRO A 326 21.92 -16.32 -20.88
CA PRO A 326 22.89 -16.68 -19.87
C PRO A 326 24.21 -15.93 -20.12
N ALA A 327 24.91 -15.60 -19.04
CA ALA A 327 26.29 -15.16 -19.00
C ALA A 327 27.20 -16.37 -18.75
N PHE A 328 28.25 -16.52 -19.55
CA PHE A 328 29.21 -17.62 -19.44
C PHE A 328 30.55 -17.28 -20.07
N HIS A 329 31.58 -18.04 -19.69
CA HIS A 329 32.85 -18.10 -20.41
C HIS A 329 32.95 -19.43 -21.17
N GLY A 330 33.54 -19.39 -22.37
CA GLY A 330 33.74 -20.56 -23.24
C GLY A 330 32.59 -20.82 -24.23
N PHE A 331 32.60 -22.00 -24.84
CA PHE A 331 31.57 -22.44 -25.79
C PHE A 331 30.66 -23.48 -25.14
N TRP A 332 29.36 -23.18 -25.13
CA TRP A 332 28.30 -24.03 -24.62
C TRP A 332 27.27 -24.28 -25.71
N ASP A 333 26.79 -25.51 -25.79
CA ASP A 333 25.76 -25.95 -26.71
C ASP A 333 24.80 -26.93 -26.01
N HIS A 334 23.78 -27.41 -26.75
CA HIS A 334 22.79 -28.37 -26.26
C HIS A 334 22.14 -27.95 -24.93
N PHE A 335 21.71 -26.69 -24.84
CA PHE A 335 20.96 -26.21 -23.69
C PHE A 335 19.64 -26.96 -23.54
N GLU A 336 19.35 -27.38 -22.31
CA GLU A 336 18.16 -28.11 -21.92
C GLU A 336 17.61 -27.50 -20.63
N LEU A 337 16.31 -27.23 -20.61
CA LEU A 337 15.59 -26.67 -19.48
C LEU A 337 14.67 -27.74 -18.89
N ARG A 338 14.84 -28.04 -17.60
CA ARG A 338 14.00 -28.97 -16.84
C ARG A 338 13.43 -28.28 -15.62
N CYS A 339 12.11 -28.24 -15.49
CA CYS A 339 11.44 -27.55 -14.39
C CYS A 339 10.64 -28.51 -13.51
N THR A 340 10.44 -28.15 -12.24
CA THR A 340 9.55 -28.84 -11.31
C THR A 340 8.69 -27.85 -10.54
N PRO A 341 7.36 -27.82 -10.77
CA PRO A 341 6.62 -28.55 -11.82
C PRO A 341 7.06 -28.15 -13.24
N ASP A 342 6.65 -28.93 -14.25
CA ASP A 342 6.97 -28.62 -15.65
C ASP A 342 6.34 -27.29 -16.08
N LEU A 343 7.04 -26.52 -16.91
CA LEU A 343 6.61 -25.19 -17.37
C LEU A 343 6.43 -25.21 -18.89
N PRO A 344 5.26 -25.60 -19.40
CA PRO A 344 5.04 -25.72 -20.84
C PRO A 344 5.17 -24.37 -21.56
N TRP A 345 4.96 -23.26 -20.84
CA TRP A 345 5.10 -21.90 -21.36
C TRP A 345 6.54 -21.42 -21.51
N ALA A 346 7.51 -22.08 -20.86
CA ALA A 346 8.92 -21.69 -20.89
C ALA A 346 9.67 -22.54 -21.92
N GLN A 347 10.47 -21.88 -22.75
CA GLN A 347 11.34 -22.54 -23.72
C GLN A 347 12.76 -22.03 -23.62
N ILE A 348 13.73 -22.87 -24.00
CA ILE A 348 15.14 -22.51 -24.09
C ILE A 348 15.61 -22.71 -25.52
N ASP A 349 16.29 -21.71 -26.07
CA ASP A 349 16.87 -21.81 -27.42
C ASP A 349 18.25 -22.48 -27.40
N ARG A 350 18.86 -22.62 -28.59
CA ARG A 350 20.20 -23.23 -28.73
C ARG A 350 21.33 -22.39 -28.12
N LEU A 351 21.10 -21.10 -27.89
CA LEU A 351 22.04 -20.17 -27.25
C LEU A 351 21.86 -20.14 -25.73
N GLY A 352 20.90 -20.90 -25.20
CA GLY A 352 20.55 -20.92 -23.79
C GLY A 352 19.63 -19.79 -23.36
N THR A 353 19.11 -18.98 -24.30
CA THR A 353 18.15 -17.92 -23.98
C THR A 353 16.83 -18.55 -23.55
N ILE A 354 16.36 -18.20 -22.37
CA ILE A 354 15.04 -18.62 -21.89
C ILE A 354 14.02 -17.56 -22.31
N SER A 355 12.93 -17.98 -22.96
CA SER A 355 11.82 -17.11 -23.35
C SER A 355 10.47 -17.76 -23.03
N GLN A 356 9.41 -16.98 -23.09
CA GLN A 356 8.04 -17.51 -23.14
C GLN A 356 7.71 -17.96 -24.57
N ASN A 357 6.85 -18.97 -24.73
CA ASN A 357 6.38 -19.48 -26.03
C ASN A 357 4.93 -19.08 -26.37
N GLY A 358 4.35 -18.12 -25.63
CA GLY A 358 2.98 -17.64 -25.80
C GLY A 358 1.88 -18.54 -25.20
N GLN A 359 2.22 -19.68 -24.59
CA GLN A 359 1.24 -20.47 -23.85
C GLN A 359 0.87 -19.82 -22.51
N PRO A 360 -0.33 -20.09 -21.97
CA PRO A 360 -0.72 -19.62 -20.64
C PRO A 360 0.29 -20.07 -19.58
N PRO A 361 0.69 -19.17 -18.66
CA PRO A 361 1.77 -19.44 -17.73
C PRO A 361 1.34 -20.31 -16.53
N ILE A 362 0.85 -21.52 -16.77
CA ILE A 362 0.38 -22.43 -15.73
C ILE A 362 1.23 -23.71 -15.77
N PRO A 363 1.91 -24.09 -14.66
CA PRO A 363 2.04 -23.36 -13.39
C PRO A 363 2.90 -22.08 -13.53
N ARG A 364 2.69 -21.07 -12.67
CA ARG A 364 3.38 -19.77 -12.79
C ARG A 364 4.82 -19.77 -12.30
N THR A 365 5.16 -20.69 -11.41
CA THR A 365 6.47 -20.74 -10.76
C THR A 365 6.98 -22.17 -10.70
N ALA A 366 8.24 -22.36 -11.05
CA ALA A 366 8.95 -23.60 -10.83
C ALA A 366 10.43 -23.35 -10.54
N GLY A 367 11.01 -24.24 -9.74
CA GLY A 367 12.45 -24.40 -9.72
C GLY A 367 12.88 -25.15 -10.97
N CYS A 368 13.82 -24.57 -11.72
CA CYS A 368 14.32 -25.11 -12.97
C CYS A 368 15.82 -25.35 -12.90
N THR A 369 16.24 -26.46 -13.51
CA THR A 369 17.64 -26.76 -13.80
C THR A 369 17.86 -26.55 -15.28
N VAL A 370 18.79 -25.64 -15.61
CA VAL A 370 19.29 -25.49 -16.97
C VAL A 370 20.57 -26.28 -17.08
N SER A 371 20.66 -27.21 -18.02
CA SER A 371 21.88 -27.94 -18.33
C SER A 371 22.39 -27.59 -19.71
N ALA A 372 23.70 -27.50 -19.88
CA ALA A 372 24.36 -27.29 -21.15
C ALA A 372 25.58 -28.20 -21.27
N LYS A 373 25.93 -28.59 -22.49
CA LYS A 373 27.18 -29.28 -22.77
C LYS A 373 28.21 -28.24 -23.21
N GLY A 374 29.41 -28.35 -22.69
CA GLY A 374 30.45 -27.39 -23.02
C GLY A 374 31.83 -27.96 -22.88
N CYS A 375 32.78 -27.17 -23.39
CA CYS A 375 34.19 -27.47 -23.39
C CYS A 375 34.92 -26.68 -22.32
N LEU A 376 35.37 -27.38 -21.27
CA LEU A 376 36.29 -26.83 -20.26
C LEU A 376 37.71 -27.01 -20.81
N GLU A 377 38.33 -25.90 -21.21
CA GLU A 377 39.74 -25.72 -21.60
C GLU A 377 40.54 -26.98 -22.00
N GLY A 378 40.79 -27.08 -23.30
CA GLY A 378 41.98 -27.67 -23.88
C GLY A 378 42.11 -27.04 -25.26
N GLU A 379 43.27 -26.46 -25.56
CA GLU A 379 43.60 -25.86 -26.86
C GLU A 379 42.98 -26.67 -28.01
N TRP A 380 42.28 -25.95 -28.89
CA TRP A 380 41.60 -26.40 -30.10
C TRP A 380 42.06 -27.80 -30.59
N GLY A 381 41.39 -28.86 -30.15
CA GLY A 381 41.73 -30.21 -30.62
C GLY A 381 41.05 -31.38 -29.90
N ASN A 382 41.07 -31.41 -28.56
CA ASN A 382 40.62 -32.58 -27.79
C ASN A 382 39.81 -32.19 -26.54
N CYS A 383 38.65 -31.57 -26.76
CA CYS A 383 37.74 -31.27 -25.66
C CYS A 383 36.86 -32.48 -25.31
N THR A 384 36.84 -32.89 -24.04
CA THR A 384 35.79 -33.76 -23.50
C THR A 384 34.54 -32.94 -23.23
N MET A 385 33.44 -33.22 -23.93
CA MET A 385 32.15 -32.57 -23.68
C MET A 385 31.66 -32.91 -22.27
N VAL A 386 31.49 -31.88 -21.42
CA VAL A 386 30.96 -32.05 -20.07
C VAL A 386 29.58 -31.39 -19.97
N THR A 387 28.60 -32.10 -19.43
CA THR A 387 27.30 -31.52 -19.08
C THR A 387 27.41 -30.81 -17.74
N ARG A 388 27.04 -29.54 -17.70
CA ARG A 388 26.97 -28.74 -16.46
C ARG A 388 25.58 -28.17 -16.31
N SER A 389 25.19 -27.89 -15.07
CA SER A 389 23.88 -27.34 -14.76
C SER A 389 23.95 -26.13 -13.84
N THR A 390 22.93 -25.29 -13.95
CA THR A 390 22.67 -24.15 -13.06
C THR A 390 21.20 -24.16 -12.65
N GLU A 391 20.93 -23.75 -11.41
CA GLU A 391 19.58 -23.67 -10.86
C GLU A 391 19.05 -22.25 -11.02
N THR A 392 17.80 -22.13 -11.45
CA THR A 392 17.09 -20.87 -11.55
C THR A 392 15.62 -21.08 -11.23
N VAL A 393 14.97 -20.09 -10.63
CA VAL A 393 13.51 -20.07 -10.46
C VAL A 393 12.92 -19.29 -11.62
N LEU A 394 11.99 -19.87 -12.36
CA LEU A 394 11.25 -19.12 -13.38
C LEU A 394 9.91 -18.69 -12.78
N VAL A 395 9.58 -17.42 -12.93
CA VAL A 395 8.33 -16.82 -12.45
C VAL A 395 7.66 -16.10 -13.60
N ALA A 396 6.49 -16.55 -14.02
CA ALA A 396 5.62 -15.78 -14.90
C ALA A 396 4.69 -14.94 -14.03
N ALA A 397 4.89 -13.62 -14.04
CA ALA A 397 4.08 -12.70 -13.26
C ALA A 397 2.67 -12.64 -13.87
N ASN A 398 1.64 -12.87 -13.07
CA ASN A 398 0.26 -12.59 -13.44
C ASN A 398 -0.23 -11.37 -12.66
N GLU A 399 0.32 -10.23 -13.02
CA GLU A 399 0.00 -8.99 -12.37
C GLU A 399 -1.26 -8.36 -12.94
N PRO A 400 -2.18 -7.91 -12.08
CA PRO A 400 -3.41 -7.25 -12.51
C PRO A 400 -3.13 -5.89 -13.16
N SER A 401 -4.13 -5.39 -13.86
CA SER A 401 -4.13 -4.05 -14.48
C SER A 401 -4.85 -2.99 -13.65
N GLU A 402 -5.78 -3.39 -12.76
CA GLU A 402 -6.64 -2.48 -12.00
C GLU A 402 -6.70 -2.87 -10.52
N LEU A 403 -6.99 -1.90 -9.66
CA LEU A 403 -7.31 -2.12 -8.25
C LEU A 403 -8.75 -1.67 -7.99
N PHE A 404 -9.50 -2.53 -7.30
CA PHE A 404 -10.90 -2.31 -6.96
C PHE A 404 -11.06 -2.22 -5.45
N LEU A 405 -11.97 -1.37 -5.00
CA LEU A 405 -12.54 -1.49 -3.67
C LEU A 405 -13.73 -2.44 -3.76
N VAL A 406 -13.73 -3.50 -2.97
CA VAL A 406 -14.80 -4.51 -2.93
C VAL A 406 -15.40 -4.62 -1.53
N SER A 407 -16.70 -4.87 -1.48
CA SER A 407 -17.42 -5.25 -0.26
C SER A 407 -17.53 -6.78 -0.15
N GLU A 408 -17.31 -7.33 1.04
CA GLU A 408 -17.37 -8.76 1.36
C GLU A 408 -18.69 -9.19 2.03
N ALA A 409 -19.71 -8.33 2.06
CA ALA A 409 -20.91 -8.50 2.88
C ALA A 409 -21.79 -9.75 2.58
N SER A 410 -21.51 -10.54 1.53
CA SER A 410 -22.38 -11.66 1.12
C SER A 410 -21.65 -12.84 0.46
N ARG A 411 -20.36 -13.08 0.77
CA ARG A 411 -19.46 -14.04 0.07
C ARG A 411 -19.21 -13.73 -1.41
N LYS A 412 -19.95 -12.79 -1.99
CA LYS A 412 -19.73 -12.23 -3.32
C LYS A 412 -19.03 -10.90 -3.17
N TRP A 413 -17.95 -10.71 -3.91
CA TRP A 413 -17.28 -9.43 -3.98
C TRP A 413 -18.04 -8.51 -4.91
N VAL A 414 -18.46 -7.36 -4.39
CA VAL A 414 -19.15 -6.33 -5.15
C VAL A 414 -18.25 -5.11 -5.20
N LYS A 415 -17.92 -4.62 -6.41
CA LYS A 415 -17.19 -3.36 -6.60
C LYS A 415 -18.01 -2.24 -5.98
N VAL A 416 -17.41 -1.51 -5.05
CA VAL A 416 -18.00 -0.34 -4.40
C VAL A 416 -17.07 0.85 -4.59
N ASN A 417 -17.62 2.05 -4.63
CA ASN A 417 -16.84 3.29 -4.71
C ASN A 417 -16.82 4.04 -3.37
N GLU A 418 -17.48 3.49 -2.34
CA GLU A 418 -17.64 4.12 -1.04
C GLU A 418 -17.44 3.10 0.09
N VAL A 419 -16.75 3.54 1.13
CA VAL A 419 -16.56 2.81 2.39
C VAL A 419 -17.28 3.57 3.49
N SER A 420 -18.23 2.91 4.16
CA SER A 420 -18.89 3.48 5.34
C SER A 420 -18.28 2.90 6.59
N LEU A 421 -17.58 3.74 7.34
CA LEU A 421 -16.99 3.42 8.63
C LEU A 421 -17.87 4.02 9.72
N VAL A 422 -18.22 3.21 10.73
CA VAL A 422 -19.00 3.67 11.87
C VAL A 422 -18.05 3.85 13.05
N VAL A 423 -18.06 5.03 13.65
CA VAL A 423 -17.24 5.33 14.84
C VAL A 423 -17.54 4.32 15.95
N GLY A 424 -16.49 3.84 16.61
CA GLY A 424 -16.63 2.89 17.71
C GLY A 424 -17.05 1.46 17.28
N ARG A 425 -16.99 1.16 15.97
CA ARG A 425 -17.22 -0.19 15.44
C ARG A 425 -16.06 -0.64 14.57
N SER A 426 -15.69 -1.91 14.74
CA SER A 426 -14.70 -2.55 13.86
C SER A 426 -15.25 -2.67 12.44
N THR A 427 -14.42 -2.33 11.45
CA THR A 427 -14.77 -2.46 10.03
C THR A 427 -13.99 -3.60 9.41
N THR A 428 -14.67 -4.62 8.88
CA THR A 428 -14.01 -5.77 8.22
C THR A 428 -14.61 -6.13 6.87
N SER A 429 -15.66 -5.42 6.43
CA SER A 429 -16.45 -5.77 5.25
C SER A 429 -15.91 -5.22 3.94
N TYR A 430 -14.75 -4.56 3.94
CA TYR A 430 -14.19 -3.92 2.74
C TYR A 430 -12.75 -4.37 2.49
N ARG A 431 -12.37 -4.43 1.21
CA ARG A 431 -11.03 -4.83 0.78
C ARG A 431 -10.62 -4.12 -0.51
N LEU A 432 -9.35 -3.79 -0.64
CA LEU A 432 -8.72 -3.46 -1.92
C LEU A 432 -8.27 -4.76 -2.59
N SER A 433 -8.88 -5.10 -3.71
CA SER A 433 -8.59 -6.31 -4.47
C SER A 433 -8.24 -5.99 -5.91
N SER A 434 -7.35 -6.78 -6.50
CA SER A 434 -7.00 -6.72 -7.91
C SER A 434 -8.00 -7.42 -8.83
N VAL A 435 -8.98 -8.11 -8.26
CA VAL A 435 -10.03 -8.84 -8.98
C VAL A 435 -11.38 -8.68 -8.32
N LEU A 436 -12.44 -9.06 -9.03
CA LEU A 436 -13.83 -8.99 -8.53
C LEU A 436 -14.37 -10.36 -8.07
N SER A 437 -13.52 -11.39 -7.99
CA SER A 437 -13.88 -12.73 -7.56
C SER A 437 -12.78 -13.38 -6.74
N SER A 438 -13.14 -14.00 -5.62
CA SER A 438 -12.21 -14.74 -4.76
C SER A 438 -11.57 -15.93 -5.47
N GLN A 439 -12.22 -16.52 -6.47
CA GLN A 439 -11.64 -17.61 -7.27
C GLN A 439 -10.48 -17.13 -8.14
N GLN A 440 -10.63 -15.94 -8.73
CA GLN A 440 -9.60 -15.33 -9.57
C GLN A 440 -8.43 -14.78 -8.73
N GLU A 441 -8.66 -14.49 -7.45
CA GLU A 441 -7.59 -13.97 -6.59
C GLU A 441 -6.44 -14.96 -6.44
N ALA A 442 -6.73 -16.27 -6.36
CA ALA A 442 -5.68 -17.28 -6.33
C ALA A 442 -4.85 -17.31 -7.64
N GLU A 443 -5.44 -16.84 -8.74
CA GLU A 443 -4.81 -16.82 -10.05
C GLU A 443 -4.00 -15.54 -10.30
N ILE A 444 -4.16 -14.48 -9.52
CA ILE A 444 -3.50 -13.19 -9.73
C ILE A 444 -2.52 -12.91 -8.60
N ASP A 445 -1.37 -12.33 -8.92
CA ASP A 445 -0.39 -11.94 -7.91
C ASP A 445 -0.84 -10.59 -7.28
N PRO A 446 -1.27 -10.57 -6.00
CA PRO A 446 -1.83 -9.38 -5.40
C PRO A 446 -0.74 -8.32 -5.11
N PRO A 447 -1.12 -7.05 -4.90
CA PRO A 447 -0.19 -6.05 -4.41
C PRO A 447 0.50 -6.50 -3.11
N VAL A 448 1.81 -6.26 -3.01
CA VAL A 448 2.61 -6.60 -1.83
C VAL A 448 2.64 -5.48 -0.80
N ALA A 449 2.27 -4.28 -1.20
CA ALA A 449 2.17 -3.12 -0.35
C ALA A 449 1.05 -2.22 -0.86
N TYR A 450 0.46 -1.48 0.06
CA TYR A 450 -0.54 -0.48 -0.24
C TYR A 450 -0.06 0.89 0.25
N HIS A 451 -0.51 1.94 -0.42
CA HIS A 451 -0.42 3.31 0.04
C HIS A 451 -1.79 3.96 -0.11
N VAL A 452 -2.20 4.81 0.83
CA VAL A 452 -3.50 5.50 0.74
C VAL A 452 -3.34 6.97 1.04
N GLU A 453 -3.92 7.82 0.19
CA GLU A 453 -3.99 9.25 0.41
C GLU A 453 -5.44 9.71 0.42
N CYS A 454 -5.86 10.42 1.47
CA CYS A 454 -7.25 10.83 1.67
C CYS A 454 -7.42 12.36 1.78
N GLY A 455 -6.47 13.12 1.22
CA GLY A 455 -6.46 14.58 1.20
C GLY A 455 -5.75 15.21 2.40
N ASN A 456 -5.97 16.52 2.58
CA ASN A 456 -5.18 17.32 3.51
C ASN A 456 -5.34 16.89 4.97
N GLY A 457 -4.23 16.88 5.72
CA GLY A 457 -4.16 16.44 7.12
C GLY A 457 -4.36 14.93 7.32
N THR A 458 -4.37 14.13 6.24
CA THR A 458 -4.30 12.67 6.34
C THR A 458 -2.85 12.19 6.20
N ARG A 459 -2.50 11.12 6.91
CA ARG A 459 -1.18 10.48 6.82
C ARG A 459 -1.37 8.97 6.89
N PHE A 460 -0.82 8.27 5.90
CA PHE A 460 -0.85 6.81 5.86
C PHE A 460 0.51 6.22 6.21
N GLU A 461 0.52 5.33 7.20
CA GLU A 461 1.72 4.61 7.61
C GLU A 461 1.76 3.23 6.97
N ALA A 462 2.42 3.10 5.81
CA ALA A 462 2.39 1.88 5.00
C ALA A 462 2.84 0.60 5.73
N ARG A 463 3.72 0.71 6.74
CA ARG A 463 4.19 -0.45 7.51
C ARG A 463 3.12 -1.03 8.42
N ARG A 464 2.38 -0.17 9.13
CA ARG A 464 1.27 -0.58 10.00
C ARG A 464 -0.06 -0.68 9.24
N GLY A 465 -0.10 -0.09 8.05
CA GLY A 465 -1.32 0.05 7.26
C GLY A 465 -2.28 1.09 7.83
N VAL A 466 -1.87 2.00 8.71
CA VAL A 466 -2.79 2.88 9.43
C VAL A 466 -2.97 4.19 8.68
N LEU A 467 -4.21 4.55 8.35
CA LEU A 467 -4.56 5.89 7.93
C LEU A 467 -4.97 6.72 9.14
N THR A 468 -4.31 7.86 9.33
CA THR A 468 -4.67 8.84 10.36
C THR A 468 -5.17 10.14 9.73
N LYS A 469 -6.08 10.84 10.42
CA LYS A 469 -6.55 12.20 10.11
C LYS A 469 -6.31 13.09 11.32
N ASP A 470 -5.47 14.11 11.14
CA ASP A 470 -5.05 15.03 12.21
C ASP A 470 -4.49 14.30 13.45
N GLY A 471 -3.78 13.18 13.21
CA GLY A 471 -3.17 12.32 14.24
C GLY A 471 -4.12 11.32 14.90
N VAL A 472 -5.35 11.16 14.39
CA VAL A 472 -6.35 10.22 14.91
C VAL A 472 -6.57 9.09 13.89
N ASP A 473 -6.57 7.84 14.34
CA ASP A 473 -6.75 6.67 13.49
C ASP A 473 -8.15 6.66 12.82
N VAL A 474 -8.17 6.53 11.49
CA VAL A 474 -9.38 6.43 10.68
C VAL A 474 -9.70 4.97 10.39
N PHE A 475 -8.76 4.25 9.77
CA PHE A 475 -8.85 2.82 9.50
C PHE A 475 -7.45 2.24 9.30
N HIS A 476 -7.36 0.93 9.37
CA HIS A 476 -6.17 0.15 9.08
C HIS A 476 -6.39 -0.62 7.78
N LEU A 477 -5.33 -0.81 7.01
CA LEU A 477 -5.31 -1.56 5.77
C LEU A 477 -4.25 -2.64 5.90
N THR A 478 -4.68 -3.90 5.95
CA THR A 478 -3.77 -5.03 6.10
C THR A 478 -2.88 -5.19 4.85
N SER A 479 -1.84 -6.00 4.96
CA SER A 479 -1.01 -6.38 3.80
C SER A 479 -1.78 -7.15 2.73
N SER A 480 -2.98 -7.67 3.02
CA SER A 480 -3.89 -8.29 2.04
C SER A 480 -4.87 -7.29 1.42
N GLY A 481 -4.77 -6.01 1.80
CA GLY A 481 -5.67 -4.93 1.35
C GLY A 481 -7.00 -4.89 2.10
N GLN A 482 -7.17 -5.66 3.19
CA GLN A 482 -8.42 -5.66 3.96
C GLN A 482 -8.50 -4.43 4.86
N PHE A 483 -9.65 -3.76 4.89
CA PHE A 483 -9.91 -2.70 5.85
C PHE A 483 -10.16 -3.32 7.23
N ALA A 484 -9.53 -2.75 8.24
CA ALA A 484 -9.58 -3.15 9.64
C ALA A 484 -9.60 -1.91 10.54
N GLY A 485 -9.80 -2.10 11.84
CA GLY A 485 -9.74 -1.03 12.83
C GLY A 485 -11.11 -0.44 13.19
N GLU A 486 -11.09 0.44 14.18
CA GLU A 486 -12.25 1.08 14.79
C GLU A 486 -12.04 2.60 14.77
N PRO A 487 -12.76 3.36 13.91
CA PRO A 487 -12.57 4.80 13.82
C PRO A 487 -12.86 5.47 15.15
N ALA A 488 -11.94 6.32 15.61
CA ALA A 488 -12.07 6.97 16.91
C ALA A 488 -13.11 8.11 16.90
N VAL A 489 -13.75 8.34 18.05
CA VAL A 489 -14.82 9.37 18.19
C VAL A 489 -14.27 10.78 17.95
N GLU A 490 -12.99 10.99 18.20
CA GLU A 490 -12.28 12.26 18.06
C GLU A 490 -12.24 12.76 16.60
N LEU A 491 -12.37 11.88 15.61
CA LEU A 491 -12.47 12.26 14.19
C LEU A 491 -13.64 13.22 13.93
N LEU A 492 -14.69 13.10 14.74
CA LEU A 492 -15.95 13.81 14.60
C LEU A 492 -16.03 15.07 15.48
N ARG A 493 -14.92 15.48 16.11
CA ARG A 493 -14.86 16.65 17.02
C ARG A 493 -15.25 17.99 16.37
N HIS A 494 -15.06 18.13 15.06
CA HIS A 494 -15.35 19.37 14.33
C HIS A 494 -16.80 19.50 13.85
N CYS A 495 -17.63 18.49 14.08
CA CYS A 495 -19.02 18.57 13.69
C CYS A 495 -19.76 19.63 14.49
N ARG A 496 -20.38 20.56 13.76
CA ARG A 496 -21.19 21.62 14.35
C ARG A 496 -22.49 21.03 14.88
N ALA A 497 -22.98 21.57 16.00
CA ALA A 497 -24.17 21.09 16.70
C ALA A 497 -25.49 21.15 15.90
N LEU A 498 -25.47 21.75 14.70
CA LEU A 498 -26.65 21.99 13.86
C LEU A 498 -26.99 20.81 12.95
N GLU A 499 -26.05 19.93 12.62
CA GLU A 499 -26.35 18.78 11.77
C GLU A 499 -26.92 17.62 12.62
N PRO A 500 -28.04 17.01 12.20
CA PRO A 500 -28.64 15.89 12.92
C PRO A 500 -27.72 14.66 12.93
N ARG A 501 -26.75 14.60 12.01
CA ARG A 501 -25.73 13.56 11.92
C ARG A 501 -24.39 14.18 11.62
N CYS A 502 -23.41 13.80 12.42
CA CYS A 502 -22.04 14.16 12.18
C CYS A 502 -21.42 13.14 11.22
N GLN A 503 -20.87 13.63 10.11
CA GLN A 503 -20.17 12.80 9.14
C GLN A 503 -18.87 13.48 8.69
N LEU A 504 -17.82 12.69 8.52
CA LEU A 504 -16.57 13.10 7.91
C LEU A 504 -16.44 12.39 6.57
N ARG A 505 -16.27 13.16 5.50
CA ARG A 505 -16.08 12.65 4.14
C ARG A 505 -14.62 12.82 3.72
N LEU A 506 -13.98 11.71 3.40
CA LEU A 506 -12.61 11.68 2.88
C LEU A 506 -12.62 11.14 1.45
N ARG A 507 -11.98 11.83 0.51
CA ARG A 507 -11.77 11.33 -0.85
C ARG A 507 -10.41 10.67 -0.91
N CYS A 508 -10.40 9.36 -1.09
CA CYS A 508 -9.22 8.54 -0.98
C CYS A 508 -8.76 8.00 -2.33
N ARG A 509 -7.45 7.96 -2.50
CA ARG A 509 -6.74 7.25 -3.57
C ARG A 509 -5.88 6.19 -2.92
N ALA A 510 -6.10 4.93 -3.26
CA ALA A 510 -5.21 3.86 -2.87
C ALA A 510 -4.33 3.43 -4.05
N TYR A 511 -3.09 3.11 -3.73
CA TYR A 511 -2.10 2.58 -4.65
C TYR A 511 -1.67 1.19 -4.18
N GLY A 512 -1.73 0.20 -5.06
CA GLY A 512 -1.21 -1.15 -4.82
C GLY A 512 0.12 -1.34 -5.55
N VAL A 513 1.19 -1.67 -4.84
CA VAL A 513 2.51 -1.95 -5.44
C VAL A 513 2.58 -3.42 -5.85
N LEU A 514 2.77 -3.66 -7.15
CA LEU A 514 2.88 -5.01 -7.66
C LEU A 514 4.22 -5.69 -7.31
N PRO A 515 4.22 -7.02 -7.06
CA PRO A 515 5.39 -7.74 -6.57
C PRO A 515 6.58 -7.70 -7.53
N PHE A 516 6.36 -7.76 -8.84
CA PHE A 516 7.41 -8.02 -9.83
C PHE A 516 7.74 -6.79 -10.67
N SER A 517 6.77 -6.25 -11.42
CA SER A 517 6.99 -5.06 -12.26
C SER A 517 7.18 -3.78 -11.44
N LYS A 518 6.81 -3.82 -10.15
CA LYS A 518 6.70 -2.65 -9.26
C LYS A 518 5.76 -1.57 -9.80
N ARG A 519 4.93 -1.89 -10.80
CA ARG A 519 3.87 -1.00 -11.29
C ARG A 519 2.87 -0.74 -10.17
N LEU A 520 2.31 0.46 -10.18
CA LEU A 520 1.29 0.87 -9.24
C LEU A 520 -0.08 0.69 -9.86
N LEU A 521 -0.93 -0.06 -9.17
CA LEU A 521 -2.36 -0.04 -9.42
C LEU A 521 -2.99 1.10 -8.65
N ARG A 522 -4.10 1.64 -9.14
CA ARG A 522 -4.80 2.76 -8.50
C ARG A 522 -6.28 2.45 -8.32
N ALA A 523 -6.82 2.78 -7.16
CA ALA A 523 -8.25 2.78 -6.87
C ALA A 523 -8.64 4.14 -6.28
N GLU A 524 -9.79 4.69 -6.67
CA GLU A 524 -10.37 5.89 -6.06
C GLU A 524 -11.68 5.53 -5.36
N PHE A 525 -11.86 6.03 -4.15
CA PHE A 525 -13.07 5.78 -3.36
C PHE A 525 -13.32 6.90 -2.36
N VAL A 526 -14.53 6.94 -1.80
CA VAL A 526 -14.90 7.88 -0.74
C VAL A 526 -15.02 7.11 0.57
N VAL A 527 -14.35 7.57 1.61
CA VAL A 527 -14.53 7.05 2.97
C VAL A 527 -15.45 8.00 3.72
N TRP A 528 -16.57 7.47 4.19
CA TRP A 528 -17.49 8.14 5.09
C TRP A 528 -17.24 7.62 6.51
N VAL A 529 -16.85 8.50 7.43
CA VAL A 529 -16.83 8.20 8.86
C VAL A 529 -18.09 8.79 9.46
N ILE A 530 -18.98 7.92 9.94
CA ILE A 530 -20.34 8.28 10.37
C ILE A 530 -20.50 7.93 11.85
N ASP A 531 -21.21 8.80 12.56
CA ASP A 531 -21.71 8.53 13.91
C ASP A 531 -22.98 7.64 13.82
N ASP A 532 -23.03 6.50 14.52
CA ASP A 532 -24.27 5.72 14.66
C ASP A 532 -25.26 6.33 15.67
N THR A 533 -24.82 7.39 16.35
CA THR A 533 -25.62 8.11 17.33
C THR A 533 -26.35 9.27 16.66
N CYS A 534 -27.67 9.22 16.66
CA CYS A 534 -28.49 10.40 16.36
C CYS A 534 -28.81 11.17 17.63
N TRP A 535 -28.86 12.49 17.50
CA TRP A 535 -29.20 13.40 18.59
C TRP A 535 -30.48 14.13 18.27
N THR A 536 -31.55 13.81 18.99
CA THR A 536 -32.78 14.61 18.95
C THR A 536 -32.70 15.71 20.00
N ARG A 537 -33.12 16.93 19.64
CA ARG A 537 -33.23 18.02 20.60
C ARG A 537 -34.55 17.88 21.33
N GLY A 538 -34.50 17.52 22.61
CA GLY A 538 -35.66 17.62 23.50
C GLY A 538 -35.89 19.09 23.88
N ARG A 539 -37.16 19.49 24.00
CA ARG A 539 -37.49 20.70 24.75
C ARG A 539 -37.48 20.33 26.23
N PRO A 540 -36.76 21.06 27.10
CA PRO A 540 -36.95 20.92 28.53
C PRO A 540 -38.38 21.42 28.84
N GLU A 541 -39.33 20.52 29.02
CA GLU A 541 -40.67 20.88 29.48
C GLU A 541 -40.63 21.17 30.98
N THR A 542 -41.34 22.21 31.39
CA THR A 542 -41.31 22.73 32.77
C THR A 542 -42.31 22.04 33.72
N GLU A 543 -43.17 21.13 33.25
CA GLU A 543 -44.19 20.45 34.10
C GLU A 543 -44.51 19.00 33.63
N PRO A 544 -44.67 18.02 34.54
CA PRO A 544 -45.14 16.67 34.21
C PRO A 544 -46.67 16.61 34.04
N LYS A 545 -47.19 16.03 32.94
CA LYS A 545 -48.64 15.86 32.68
C LYS A 545 -49.05 14.38 32.47
N GLU A 546 -50.31 14.07 32.79
CA GLU A 546 -50.91 12.73 32.82
C GLU A 546 -51.43 12.24 31.44
N ILE A 547 -51.58 10.91 31.29
CA ILE A 547 -51.58 10.14 30.02
C ILE A 547 -52.82 10.30 29.10
N SER A 548 -53.93 10.91 29.53
CA SER A 548 -55.20 10.81 28.79
C SER A 548 -55.41 11.73 27.57
N ASP A 549 -54.56 12.73 27.32
CA ASP A 549 -55.04 13.91 26.57
C ASP A 549 -54.47 14.09 25.12
N PHE A 550 -53.61 13.22 24.60
CA PHE A 550 -52.78 13.57 23.42
C PHE A 550 -52.63 12.46 22.36
N ASN A 551 -53.55 12.37 21.39
CA ASN A 551 -53.48 11.38 20.28
C ASN A 551 -53.68 11.88 18.82
N LYS A 552 -53.24 13.08 18.40
CA LYS A 552 -53.26 13.48 16.97
C LYS A 552 -52.08 14.39 16.55
N GLU A 553 -51.47 14.00 15.42
CA GLU A 553 -50.59 14.77 14.50
C GLU A 553 -49.04 14.64 14.56
N SER A 554 -48.53 14.21 13.41
CA SER A 554 -47.23 14.44 12.76
C SER A 554 -46.22 13.28 12.70
N SER A 555 -45.99 12.89 11.45
CA SER A 555 -45.13 11.83 10.95
C SER A 555 -43.68 12.30 10.75
N VAL A 556 -42.76 11.79 11.57
CA VAL A 556 -41.37 11.51 11.17
C VAL A 556 -40.90 10.28 11.95
N SER A 557 -40.80 9.14 11.27
CA SER A 557 -40.38 7.87 11.84
C SER A 557 -38.87 7.86 12.11
N CYS A 558 -38.50 8.20 13.35
CA CYS A 558 -37.38 7.58 14.06
C CYS A 558 -38.04 6.92 15.28
N ARG A 559 -38.01 5.59 15.43
CA ARG A 559 -38.49 4.98 16.69
C ARG A 559 -37.48 5.23 17.80
N VAL A 560 -37.57 6.43 18.35
CA VAL A 560 -37.19 6.79 19.72
C VAL A 560 -38.51 6.81 20.48
N PHE A 561 -38.66 6.04 21.55
CA PHE A 561 -39.83 6.19 22.40
C PHE A 561 -39.73 7.52 23.14
N PHE A 562 -40.50 8.54 22.71
CA PHE A 562 -41.17 9.50 23.61
C PHE A 562 -42.46 10.01 22.95
N VAL A 563 -43.54 9.86 23.70
CA VAL A 563 -44.95 10.21 23.38
C VAL A 563 -45.17 11.72 23.54
N VAL A 564 -46.15 12.27 22.79
CA VAL A 564 -47.15 13.32 23.18
C VAL A 564 -47.49 14.28 22.00
N SER A 565 -48.69 14.16 21.37
CA SER A 565 -49.40 15.24 20.61
C SER A 565 -50.95 15.14 20.66
N LEU A 566 -51.66 16.27 20.88
CA LEU A 566 -53.05 16.59 21.34
C LEU A 566 -54.32 15.95 20.71
N ALA A 567 -55.41 15.92 21.52
CA ALA A 567 -56.78 16.45 21.26
C ALA A 567 -57.96 15.46 21.37
N GLU A 568 -58.80 15.67 22.40
CA GLU A 568 -60.07 14.98 22.70
C GLU A 568 -61.26 15.41 21.82
N ALA A 569 -62.14 14.44 21.51
CA ALA A 569 -63.59 14.54 21.65
C ALA A 569 -64.27 13.14 21.59
N GLU A 570 -64.94 12.79 22.69
CA GLU A 570 -65.90 11.73 23.08
C GLU A 570 -66.52 10.77 22.02
N PHE A 571 -66.58 9.45 22.33
CA PHE A 571 -67.80 8.60 22.20
C PHE A 571 -67.65 7.20 22.84
N GLU A 572 -68.68 6.74 23.56
CA GLU A 572 -68.77 5.51 24.37
C GLU A 572 -69.01 4.17 23.60
N ARG A 573 -68.64 3.07 24.29
CA ARG A 573 -69.07 1.64 24.16
C ARG A 573 -68.61 0.81 22.95
N SER A 574 -67.82 -0.24 23.23
CA SER A 574 -68.26 -1.65 23.22
C SER A 574 -67.08 -2.63 23.02
N ILE A 575 -67.17 -3.79 23.70
CA ILE A 575 -66.48 -5.09 23.48
C ILE A 575 -65.06 -5.29 24.06
N GLY A 576 -64.96 -6.24 25.01
CA GLY A 576 -63.98 -7.33 24.92
C GLY A 576 -62.73 -7.27 25.80
N GLN A 577 -62.89 -7.58 27.08
CA GLN A 577 -61.88 -8.23 27.95
C GLN A 577 -61.57 -9.62 27.32
N GLU A 578 -60.33 -10.01 27.01
CA GLU A 578 -59.32 -10.62 27.88
C GLU A 578 -57.95 -10.66 27.14
N ASP A 579 -56.87 -10.87 27.90
CA ASP A 579 -55.48 -11.12 27.49
C ASP A 579 -54.55 -9.94 27.12
N PHE A 580 -54.18 -9.10 28.10
CA PHE A 580 -52.83 -8.48 28.15
C PHE A 580 -52.41 -8.15 29.59
N ALA A 581 -51.91 -9.14 30.32
CA ALA A 581 -51.15 -8.95 31.56
C ALA A 581 -49.75 -9.53 31.36
N PRO A 582 -48.85 -8.80 30.67
CA PRO A 582 -47.77 -8.13 31.40
C PRO A 582 -47.20 -6.90 30.65
N LEU A 583 -47.85 -5.73 30.66
CA LEU A 583 -47.28 -4.49 30.06
C LEU A 583 -47.62 -3.20 30.82
N ILE A 584 -47.84 -3.29 32.13
CA ILE A 584 -48.03 -2.10 32.99
C ILE A 584 -46.88 -2.04 34.00
N ALA A 585 -45.72 -1.56 33.54
CA ALA A 585 -44.60 -1.21 34.41
C ALA A 585 -43.62 -0.19 33.77
N LEU A 586 -44.10 0.78 32.96
CA LEU A 586 -43.22 1.83 32.39
C LEU A 586 -43.89 3.22 32.25
N SER A 587 -44.79 3.63 33.15
CA SER A 587 -45.46 4.94 33.05
C SER A 587 -44.89 6.07 33.92
N HIS A 588 -43.74 5.89 34.57
CA HIS A 588 -43.05 6.97 35.30
C HIS A 588 -41.54 6.85 35.10
N GLN A 589 -40.99 7.53 34.10
CA GLN A 589 -39.54 7.62 33.92
C GLN A 589 -39.06 9.04 34.17
N THR A 590 -38.16 9.18 35.15
CA THR A 590 -37.47 10.42 35.52
C THR A 590 -35.96 10.19 35.37
N TRP A 591 -35.23 11.22 34.97
CA TRP A 591 -33.81 11.14 34.61
C TRP A 591 -32.93 11.52 35.80
N ASN A 592 -31.81 10.81 36.01
CA ASN A 592 -30.80 11.22 36.98
C ASN A 592 -29.59 11.81 36.28
N VAL A 593 -29.12 12.91 36.83
CA VAL A 593 -28.11 13.76 36.24
C VAL A 593 -26.85 13.66 37.09
N SER A 594 -25.81 13.06 36.52
CA SER A 594 -24.49 13.03 37.15
C SER A 594 -23.58 14.07 36.52
N ASP A 595 -22.86 14.83 37.35
CA ASP A 595 -21.84 15.78 36.90
C ASP A 595 -20.79 15.03 36.06
N VAL A 596 -20.66 15.43 34.80
CA VAL A 596 -19.50 15.05 34.00
C VAL A 596 -18.53 16.20 34.13
N SER A 597 -17.38 15.94 34.76
CA SER A 597 -16.28 16.88 35.00
C SER A 597 -16.28 18.11 34.08
N ASN A 598 -16.32 19.31 34.70
CA ASN A 598 -16.41 20.62 34.05
C ASN A 598 -15.54 20.74 32.79
N ALA A 599 -16.15 20.63 31.62
CA ALA A 599 -15.55 21.09 30.37
C ALA A 599 -15.78 22.61 30.27
N ASN A 600 -14.76 23.41 30.57
CA ASN A 600 -14.80 24.87 30.40
C ASN A 600 -14.89 25.25 28.91
N ALA A 601 -16.09 25.22 28.33
CA ALA A 601 -16.35 25.65 26.97
C ALA A 601 -16.81 27.11 26.93
N THR A 602 -16.10 27.97 26.19
CA THR A 602 -16.36 29.43 26.11
C THR A 602 -17.52 29.83 25.17
N SER A 603 -18.19 28.87 24.52
CA SER A 603 -19.37 29.12 23.68
C SER A 603 -20.42 28.02 23.80
N SER A 604 -21.70 28.38 23.76
CA SER A 604 -22.83 27.46 23.97
C SER A 604 -22.93 26.35 22.91
N SER A 605 -22.57 26.63 21.65
CA SER A 605 -22.56 25.61 20.58
C SER A 605 -21.41 24.60 20.72
N SER A 606 -20.24 25.05 21.15
CA SER A 606 -19.08 24.18 21.45
C SER A 606 -19.34 23.33 22.69
N ALA A 607 -20.00 23.89 23.71
CA ALA A 607 -20.36 23.18 24.94
C ALA A 607 -21.30 21.98 24.65
N VAL A 608 -22.32 22.17 23.80
CA VAL A 608 -23.24 21.08 23.42
C VAL A 608 -22.48 19.97 22.68
N ALA A 609 -21.61 20.34 21.74
CA ALA A 609 -20.83 19.37 20.97
C ALA A 609 -19.88 18.54 21.85
N GLN A 610 -19.19 19.19 22.79
CA GLN A 610 -18.34 18.51 23.78
C GLN A 610 -19.17 17.60 24.70
N CYS A 611 -20.33 18.06 25.17
CA CYS A 611 -21.18 17.28 26.05
C CYS A 611 -21.74 16.02 25.35
N ARG A 612 -22.14 16.15 24.08
CA ARG A 612 -22.49 15.00 23.24
C ARG A 612 -21.30 14.06 23.06
N ALA A 613 -20.11 14.57 22.77
CA ALA A 613 -18.92 13.74 22.58
C ALA A 613 -18.57 12.91 23.83
N LEU A 614 -18.64 13.52 25.02
CA LEU A 614 -18.47 12.82 26.30
C LEU A 614 -19.52 11.73 26.48
N CYS A 615 -20.79 12.04 26.19
CA CYS A 615 -21.89 11.06 26.26
C CYS A 615 -21.82 9.97 25.17
N ARG A 616 -21.19 10.22 24.02
CA ARG A 616 -20.92 9.17 23.01
C ARG A 616 -19.93 8.15 23.56
N ALA A 617 -18.82 8.63 24.11
CA ALA A 617 -17.75 7.80 24.65
C ALA A 617 -18.21 6.95 25.85
N ASP A 618 -19.18 7.45 26.62
CA ASP A 618 -19.78 6.71 27.72
C ASP A 618 -20.92 5.79 27.25
N LYS A 619 -20.71 4.46 27.36
CA LYS A 619 -21.72 3.45 27.01
C LYS A 619 -22.99 3.52 27.88
N THR A 620 -22.91 4.12 29.07
CA THR A 620 -24.05 4.24 30.00
C THR A 620 -24.87 5.52 29.81
N CYS A 621 -24.36 6.47 29.02
CA CYS A 621 -25.03 7.74 28.81
C CYS A 621 -26.18 7.61 27.81
N ALA A 622 -27.40 7.89 28.25
CA ALA A 622 -28.61 7.86 27.43
C ALA A 622 -29.02 9.25 26.93
N ALA A 623 -28.64 10.31 27.64
CA ALA A 623 -28.84 11.69 27.19
C ALA A 623 -27.74 12.61 27.75
N ALA A 624 -27.50 13.72 27.06
CA ALA A 624 -26.60 14.77 27.48
C ALA A 624 -27.34 16.11 27.50
N GLY A 625 -27.11 16.94 28.51
CA GLY A 625 -27.71 18.27 28.59
C GLY A 625 -26.74 19.31 29.11
N LEU A 626 -27.06 20.57 28.85
CA LEU A 626 -26.35 21.71 29.45
C LEU A 626 -27.26 22.43 30.44
N ASP A 627 -26.73 22.88 31.57
CA ASP A 627 -27.46 23.84 32.42
C ASP A 627 -27.36 25.28 31.88
N LEU A 628 -27.84 26.24 32.68
CA LEU A 628 -27.74 27.68 32.39
C LEU A 628 -26.30 28.22 32.45
N ALA A 629 -25.41 27.55 33.18
CA ALA A 629 -24.01 27.91 33.31
C ALA A 629 -23.12 27.29 32.20
N GLY A 630 -23.69 26.42 31.36
CA GLY A 630 -22.98 25.71 30.30
C GLY A 630 -22.27 24.44 30.78
N ASN A 631 -22.55 23.97 32.00
CA ASN A 631 -22.00 22.71 32.52
C ASN A 631 -22.66 21.52 31.84
N CYS A 632 -21.86 20.49 31.55
CA CYS A 632 -22.31 19.28 30.89
C CYS A 632 -22.83 18.24 31.89
N TYR A 633 -24.02 17.75 31.61
CA TYR A 633 -24.69 16.73 32.40
C TYR A 633 -24.97 15.51 31.55
N LYS A 634 -24.62 14.32 32.06
CA LYS A 634 -25.07 13.06 31.48
C LYS A 634 -26.25 12.51 32.26
N ALA A 635 -27.26 12.04 31.53
CA ALA A 635 -28.33 11.26 32.08
C ALA A 635 -28.05 9.77 31.85
N VAL A 636 -27.97 9.03 32.95
CA VAL A 636 -27.92 7.56 32.96
C VAL A 636 -29.30 7.07 33.36
N HIS A 637 -29.70 5.89 32.90
CA HIS A 637 -31.01 5.27 33.08
C HIS A 637 -31.34 4.85 34.55
N THR A 638 -31.10 5.72 35.53
CA THR A 638 -31.34 5.49 36.97
C THR A 638 -31.84 6.78 37.66
N VAL A 639 -32.17 6.73 38.97
CA VAL A 639 -33.12 7.63 39.68
C VAL A 639 -32.48 8.88 40.33
N SER A 640 -33.08 10.07 40.10
CA SER A 640 -33.10 11.31 40.94
C SER A 640 -32.00 12.39 40.84
N THR A 641 -32.22 13.45 40.05
CA THR A 641 -32.23 14.88 40.50
C THR A 641 -32.68 15.85 39.39
N THR A 642 -33.37 16.93 39.78
CA THR A 642 -33.87 18.02 38.91
C THR A 642 -32.81 19.09 38.68
N SER A 643 -32.02 18.96 37.61
CA SER A 643 -31.16 20.06 37.14
C SER A 643 -31.87 20.88 36.07
N ASN A 644 -31.76 22.22 36.15
CA ASN A 644 -32.34 23.14 35.17
C ASN A 644 -31.52 23.11 33.87
N LEU A 645 -31.75 22.09 33.06
CA LEU A 645 -31.10 21.93 31.77
C LEU A 645 -31.73 22.87 30.74
N THR A 646 -30.93 23.72 30.11
CA THR A 646 -31.33 24.60 29.00
C THR A 646 -31.57 23.84 27.70
N SER A 647 -30.92 22.68 27.57
CA SER A 647 -31.06 21.79 26.43
C SER A 647 -30.80 20.36 26.85
N ILE A 648 -31.61 19.44 26.32
CA ILE A 648 -31.44 18.01 26.48
C ILE A 648 -31.29 17.40 25.09
N HIS A 649 -30.29 16.55 24.93
CA HIS A 649 -29.99 15.80 23.74
C HIS A 649 -30.03 14.33 24.09
N VAL A 650 -31.00 13.61 23.54
CA VAL A 650 -31.14 12.17 23.80
C VAL A 650 -30.26 11.42 22.80
N LYS A 651 -29.48 10.48 23.32
CA LYS A 651 -28.64 9.56 22.54
C LYS A 651 -29.55 8.46 22.01
N VAL A 652 -29.68 8.39 20.69
CA VAL A 652 -30.40 7.28 20.06
C VAL A 652 -29.39 6.40 19.35
N THR A 653 -29.17 5.22 19.91
CA THR A 653 -28.28 4.19 19.35
C THR A 653 -28.96 3.44 18.21
N ASP A 654 -28.19 2.96 17.23
CA ASP A 654 -28.69 2.24 16.06
C ASP A 654 -29.74 3.01 15.24
N CYS A 655 -29.56 4.33 15.13
CA CYS A 655 -30.34 5.15 14.19
C CYS A 655 -29.90 5.01 12.74
N ASP A 656 -29.19 3.95 12.40
CA ASP A 656 -28.81 3.71 11.02
C ASP A 656 -30.09 3.46 10.20
N PRO A 657 -30.41 4.29 9.19
CA PRO A 657 -31.55 4.06 8.31
C PRO A 657 -31.38 2.74 7.54
N LEU A 658 -30.15 2.19 7.47
CA LEU A 658 -29.84 0.85 6.96
C LEU A 658 -30.06 -0.28 7.97
N LYS A 659 -30.58 0.01 9.17
CA LYS A 659 -30.98 -1.01 10.15
C LYS A 659 -32.43 -0.93 10.57
N GLN A 660 -33.13 0.14 10.19
CA GLN A 660 -34.52 0.34 10.58
C GLN A 660 -35.42 0.03 9.41
N CYS A 661 -36.33 -0.91 9.58
CA CYS A 661 -37.36 -1.12 8.59
C CYS A 661 -38.40 0.02 8.67
N LEU A 662 -38.83 0.50 7.51
CA LEU A 662 -39.90 1.48 7.38
C LEU A 662 -41.23 0.76 7.38
N MET A 663 -42.16 1.23 8.22
CA MET A 663 -43.56 0.84 8.08
C MET A 663 -44.21 1.79 7.06
N VAL A 664 -44.50 1.28 5.88
CA VAL A 664 -45.17 2.04 4.81
C VAL A 664 -46.65 1.69 4.85
N ALA A 665 -47.50 2.70 4.83
CA ALA A 665 -48.95 2.53 4.68
C ALA A 665 -49.40 3.34 3.47
N VAL A 666 -49.87 2.65 2.44
CA VAL A 666 -50.42 3.24 1.22
C VAL A 666 -51.94 3.04 1.25
N PRO A 667 -52.72 4.12 1.46
CA PRO A 667 -54.17 4.01 1.53
C PRO A 667 -54.77 3.38 0.27
N GLY A 668 -55.63 2.37 0.44
CA GLY A 668 -56.26 1.64 -0.68
C GLY A 668 -55.41 0.53 -1.30
N GLU A 669 -54.08 0.54 -1.08
CA GLU A 669 -53.14 -0.40 -1.70
C GLU A 669 -52.42 -1.23 -0.60
N ALA A 670 -53.16 -2.20 -0.04
CA ALA A 670 -52.65 -3.01 1.08
C ALA A 670 -51.38 -3.82 0.72
N TYR A 671 -51.20 -4.21 -0.55
CA TYR A 671 -50.01 -4.95 -1.00
C TYR A 671 -48.75 -4.08 -1.11
N LEU A 672 -48.89 -2.74 -1.14
CA LEU A 672 -47.76 -1.80 -1.04
C LEU A 672 -47.50 -1.36 0.41
N SER A 673 -48.36 -1.78 1.33
CA SER A 673 -48.29 -1.44 2.74
C SER A 673 -47.61 -2.57 3.51
N GLY A 674 -46.63 -2.24 4.33
CA GLY A 674 -45.95 -3.23 5.16
C GLY A 674 -44.57 -2.77 5.60
N GLN A 675 -43.77 -3.72 6.07
CA GLN A 675 -42.46 -3.47 6.62
C GLN A 675 -41.39 -3.59 5.54
N PHE A 676 -40.82 -2.45 5.16
CA PHE A 676 -39.73 -2.36 4.20
C PHE A 676 -38.40 -2.31 4.94
N CYS A 677 -37.61 -3.37 4.90
CA CYS A 677 -36.32 -3.47 5.55
C CYS A 677 -35.17 -3.10 4.60
N PRO A 678 -34.13 -2.42 5.08
CA PRO A 678 -33.01 -2.00 4.24
C PRO A 678 -32.26 -3.22 3.67
N VAL A 679 -32.04 -3.23 2.36
CA VAL A 679 -31.36 -4.34 1.64
C VAL A 679 -30.09 -3.89 0.91
N GLU A 680 -30.05 -2.66 0.39
CA GLU A 680 -28.89 -2.17 -0.37
C GLU A 680 -28.77 -0.65 -0.26
N ASN A 681 -27.54 -0.13 -0.25
CA ASN A 681 -27.28 1.31 -0.34
C ASN A 681 -26.84 1.63 -1.78
N ARG A 682 -27.80 1.90 -2.66
CA ARG A 682 -27.50 2.43 -4.01
C ARG A 682 -27.58 3.95 -3.97
N MET A 683 -26.47 4.62 -4.30
CA MET A 683 -26.41 6.07 -4.49
C MET A 683 -26.70 6.92 -3.23
N GLN A 684 -26.18 6.52 -2.07
CA GLN A 684 -26.31 7.24 -0.78
C GLN A 684 -27.74 7.37 -0.23
N LEU A 685 -28.71 6.71 -0.86
CA LEU A 685 -30.07 6.59 -0.37
C LEU A 685 -30.35 5.11 -0.05
N PRO A 686 -30.86 4.81 1.15
CA PRO A 686 -31.22 3.45 1.51
C PRO A 686 -32.34 2.95 0.58
N VAL A 687 -32.11 1.78 -0.03
CA VAL A 687 -33.17 1.00 -0.67
C VAL A 687 -33.69 0.02 0.35
N TYR A 688 -35.00 0.04 0.55
CA TYR A 688 -35.69 -0.87 1.43
C TYR A 688 -36.46 -1.90 0.60
N SER A 689 -36.48 -3.16 1.01
CA SER A 689 -37.31 -4.20 0.41
C SER A 689 -38.37 -4.66 1.38
N MET A 690 -39.52 -5.01 0.83
CA MET A 690 -40.51 -5.84 1.50
C MET A 690 -40.56 -7.16 0.74
N ASP A 691 -40.22 -8.25 1.42
CA ASP A 691 -40.17 -9.57 0.81
C ASP A 691 -41.55 -9.97 0.30
N GLY A 692 -41.61 -10.35 -0.98
CA GLY A 692 -42.80 -10.91 -1.59
C GLY A 692 -42.99 -12.39 -1.27
N VAL A 693 -44.10 -12.98 -1.74
CA VAL A 693 -44.33 -14.43 -1.66
C VAL A 693 -43.35 -15.20 -2.55
N THR A 694 -42.82 -14.54 -3.57
CA THR A 694 -41.79 -15.00 -4.51
C THR A 694 -40.72 -13.93 -4.65
N ASP A 695 -39.52 -14.29 -5.10
CA ASP A 695 -38.45 -13.31 -5.35
C ASP A 695 -38.92 -12.19 -6.30
N ASP A 696 -39.72 -12.54 -7.31
CA ASP A 696 -40.31 -11.61 -8.30
C ASP A 696 -41.39 -10.66 -7.73
N SER A 697 -41.91 -10.95 -6.52
CA SER A 697 -42.90 -10.10 -5.84
C SER A 697 -42.30 -9.25 -4.73
N THR A 698 -40.97 -9.24 -4.60
CA THR A 698 -40.27 -8.34 -3.67
C THR A 698 -40.42 -6.89 -4.11
N LEU A 699 -40.97 -6.06 -3.23
CA LEU A 699 -41.15 -4.63 -3.49
C LEU A 699 -39.95 -3.86 -2.97
N TYR A 700 -39.44 -2.92 -3.76
CA TYR A 700 -38.35 -2.04 -3.36
C TYR A 700 -38.87 -0.61 -3.21
N LEU A 701 -38.44 0.04 -2.15
CA LEU A 701 -38.75 1.42 -1.82
C LEU A 701 -37.45 2.22 -1.82
N HIS A 702 -37.39 3.25 -2.67
CA HIS A 702 -36.35 4.26 -2.65
C HIS A 702 -36.96 5.64 -2.40
N LYS A 703 -36.14 6.57 -1.89
CA LYS A 703 -36.57 7.96 -1.73
C LYS A 703 -36.68 8.60 -3.11
N PHE A 704 -37.87 9.12 -3.42
CA PHE A 704 -38.12 9.88 -4.65
C PHE A 704 -37.19 11.10 -4.73
N ASP A 705 -36.41 11.19 -5.81
CA ASP A 705 -35.59 12.36 -6.15
C ASP A 705 -36.00 12.91 -7.51
N HIS A 706 -36.68 14.05 -7.46
CA HIS A 706 -37.12 14.83 -8.62
C HIS A 706 -36.00 15.23 -9.60
N LEU A 707 -34.72 15.14 -9.22
CA LEU A 707 -33.58 15.44 -10.10
C LEU A 707 -33.11 14.23 -10.90
N SER A 708 -33.37 13.00 -10.44
CA SER A 708 -32.95 11.77 -11.11
C SER A 708 -34.06 11.10 -11.91
N GLU A 709 -35.32 11.34 -11.56
CA GLU A 709 -36.48 10.77 -12.23
C GLU A 709 -37.21 11.85 -13.05
N ALA A 710 -37.38 11.60 -14.35
CA ALA A 710 -38.16 12.48 -15.22
C ALA A 710 -39.56 12.67 -14.61
N ALA A 711 -40.10 13.89 -14.69
CA ALA A 711 -41.37 14.26 -14.08
C ALA A 711 -42.47 13.22 -14.39
N PRO A 712 -43.37 12.91 -13.42
CA PRO A 712 -44.37 11.85 -13.53
C PRO A 712 -45.42 12.05 -14.65
N GLU A 713 -45.32 13.12 -15.45
CA GLU A 713 -46.17 13.34 -16.63
C GLU A 713 -45.93 12.35 -17.79
N GLN A 714 -44.96 11.42 -17.69
CA GLN A 714 -44.68 10.41 -18.71
C GLN A 714 -44.92 8.95 -18.30
N CYS A 715 -45.51 8.68 -17.13
CA CYS A 715 -46.05 7.35 -16.87
C CYS A 715 -47.35 7.19 -17.68
N GLY A 716 -47.21 6.71 -18.92
CA GLY A 716 -48.34 6.46 -19.82
C GLY A 716 -49.44 5.66 -19.14
N ASN A 717 -50.70 5.96 -19.52
CA ASN A 717 -51.89 5.29 -19.02
C ASN A 717 -51.68 3.76 -18.92
N PRO A 718 -52.11 3.11 -17.83
CA PRO A 718 -51.97 1.68 -17.69
C PRO A 718 -52.66 0.98 -18.88
N PRO A 719 -52.03 -0.06 -19.47
CA PRO A 719 -52.70 -0.85 -20.49
C PRO A 719 -53.96 -1.49 -19.90
N GLU A 720 -55.03 -1.44 -20.69
CA GLU A 720 -56.35 -1.99 -20.42
C GLU A 720 -56.25 -3.42 -19.83
N PRO A 721 -57.02 -3.77 -18.77
CA PRO A 721 -56.86 -5.04 -18.08
C PRO A 721 -57.21 -6.21 -19.01
N GLN A 722 -56.21 -7.02 -19.37
CA GLN A 722 -56.45 -8.31 -20.00
C GLN A 722 -57.13 -9.24 -19.00
N GLN A 723 -58.35 -9.65 -19.34
CA GLN A 723 -59.08 -10.71 -18.65
C GLN A 723 -58.31 -12.03 -18.75
N TRP A 724 -57.87 -12.54 -17.61
CA TRP A 724 -57.42 -13.92 -17.49
C TRP A 724 -58.62 -14.78 -17.09
N HIS A 725 -58.98 -15.76 -17.94
CA HIS A 725 -59.83 -16.88 -17.53
C HIS A 725 -58.98 -17.93 -16.82
N ALA A 726 -59.58 -18.54 -15.79
CA ALA A 726 -58.97 -19.48 -14.84
C ALA A 726 -58.21 -20.67 -15.45
#